data_AF-A0A9D9TDV5-F1
#
_entry.id   AF-A0A9D9TDV5-F1
#
_cell.length_a   1.000
_cell.length_b   1.000
_cell.length_c   1.000
_cell.angle_alpha   90.00
_cell.angle_beta   90.00
_cell.angle_gamma   90.00
#
_symmetry.space_group_name_H-M   'P 1'
#
loop_
_entity.id
_entity.type
_entity.pdbx_description
1 polymer ?
#
loop_
_entity_poly.entity_id
_entity_poly.type
_entity_poly.pdbx_seq_one_letter_code
_entity_poly.pdbx_strand_id
1 'polypeptide(L)'
;MRKNLIKKIFLFFTLLVSFQPFAQNKKYAEKDGLVVIDLENSKNNWVTKDTIPNFTGTGYIQWEGSESFSKATNGVIEIPVKINKPGTYEVRMRVAIADLSLGTKEHNDTWLKVTGNQYFATKGIDTVRPKPVCTQMLKKCAAGSSTDGFFKMFGGGKNWQWQNKTSDFDDHFVHVVFDTVGTYKVILAARSKFHAVDRIVMYDISSKTRADAEKLTNLETIEETVPVVPCTDVLLEAITKFGTLQIPGFSPAYVDNTNKCLAINAVQHKDKFAAASTIFEGESTKYNITLNTLTELDGESEYYVYLNSKKIGYFKNPETTVDYAPAKTSFLNVDVKKGDTIRVEFSSHTNLKIVEGTGTAYSRGRWKSLEFKCVQSSGSVNIPPTIQLISPIQGASYYVSDGVRINADAKDTDGFVKSVKIYANNLFVKELNTSPFFFDISGLPLGENTVYAIATDNKDSIATSSKITFTLKKDTILPVSAAATLVGELKKWHNIKLVFDGPTTSEDAPVSPFLNYRMDVTFVHQSGSPTIKVPGYFAADGNAKNTSAKAGNKWVVHFRPSKIGKWNYTASLQKGTNLAIYPDSIGIKVGSFDGQKGEILVQENDKTGNDLRAKGKLLKSTKNFLQFAESKAYFMKFGPDSPENLLNYIDFDFDDVLDNCATKCYQHLWSGHADDYKTGNPTWQTNKGKNLIGAINYLADSAKVNSFSMSLQGGDDLNVFPWTKKNEYAKFDISKLDQWETVFEHAEQKGLVLHLKLAEAENFKKLNNIFLKLFYREMVARFGHHLGLELNISEEFAGVQGTGFGTYKDAAIVAIERANYLKKIDGYKTPIALHTGPNTGKLIYDEIINLDPNAIDIASLQDAEANNWDASYLDAKNISRKVKQKNANWAIYSDEQNPGSKGVFYSSVLNSNHVDSVSNFTRNVLWGNLIGGGAGTMWYGGSVGDFQTENYRRYKSLHHWSKTAVVDIFQKLQLPFWEMSPKDSLATPVSKHQALAYKDSLYVVYTKDAKDLNIQFNLDSTVSYSLRWFSPTDARKSFYEDTIFAGENIKISSPNLENPKDLILILTKIIPPVITGNEPVKLNKLDIKVFPNPSIKGFNVETKEKGMVYVFNSNGLIVEKSIATNKQITVGEKLKTGVYFLHFKTKKQETIIKIIKQ
;
A
#
# COMPACT_ATOMS: atom_id res chain seq x y z
N MET A 1 -7.91 -39.74 -83.81
CA MET A 1 -8.79 -38.71 -84.43
C MET A 1 -9.83 -38.30 -83.39
N ARG A 2 -10.21 -37.02 -83.20
CA ARG A 2 -11.20 -36.24 -84.00
C ARG A 2 -12.55 -37.00 -84.09
N LYS A 3 -13.73 -36.45 -83.74
CA LYS A 3 -14.21 -35.05 -83.62
C LYS A 3 -15.39 -34.87 -82.62
N ASN A 4 -15.54 -33.63 -82.14
CA ASN A 4 -16.76 -32.79 -81.98
C ASN A 4 -18.07 -33.35 -82.58
N LEU A 5 -19.29 -33.02 -82.07
CA LEU A 5 -19.90 -31.68 -82.22
C LEU A 5 -21.33 -31.60 -81.61
N ILE A 6 -21.61 -30.64 -80.70
CA ILE A 6 -22.97 -30.08 -80.45
C ILE A 6 -22.88 -28.55 -80.26
N LYS A 7 -23.79 -27.81 -80.92
CA LYS A 7 -24.09 -26.34 -80.89
C LYS A 7 -25.49 -26.16 -81.51
N LYS A 8 -26.23 -25.05 -81.41
CA LYS A 8 -26.03 -23.71 -80.80
C LYS A 8 -26.62 -23.70 -79.35
N ILE A 9 -27.30 -22.73 -78.71
CA ILE A 9 -27.81 -21.36 -79.03
C ILE A 9 -27.73 -20.45 -77.78
N PHE A 10 -26.87 -19.43 -77.80
CA PHE A 10 -27.25 -17.99 -77.82
C PHE A 10 -25.99 -17.14 -78.12
N LEU A 11 -26.16 -15.92 -78.63
CA LEU A 11 -25.05 -15.05 -79.01
C LEU A 11 -25.47 -13.58 -79.08
N PHE A 12 -24.87 -12.72 -78.26
CA PHE A 12 -24.52 -11.34 -78.62
C PHE A 12 -23.34 -10.85 -77.74
N PHE A 13 -22.68 -9.78 -78.16
CA PHE A 13 -21.40 -9.32 -77.60
C PHE A 13 -21.50 -8.77 -76.16
N THR A 14 -20.52 -9.11 -75.33
CA THR A 14 -20.19 -8.39 -74.09
C THR A 14 -18.83 -7.71 -74.22
N LEU A 15 -18.76 -6.41 -73.91
CA LEU A 15 -17.52 -5.64 -73.90
C LEU A 15 -16.62 -6.11 -72.75
N LEU A 16 -15.40 -6.57 -73.05
CA LEU A 16 -14.49 -7.14 -72.07
C LEU A 16 -13.72 -6.03 -71.34
N VAL A 17 -14.41 -5.32 -70.45
CA VAL A 17 -13.79 -4.39 -69.50
C VAL A 17 -13.04 -5.21 -68.45
N SER A 18 -11.72 -5.00 -68.35
CA SER A 18 -10.90 -5.60 -67.31
C SER A 18 -11.21 -4.95 -65.96
N PHE A 19 -12.15 -5.53 -65.20
CA PHE A 19 -12.34 -5.20 -63.80
C PHE A 19 -11.07 -5.57 -63.02
N GLN A 20 -10.28 -4.56 -62.62
CA GLN A 20 -9.46 -4.72 -61.43
C GLN A 20 -10.40 -4.87 -60.23
N PRO A 21 -10.15 -5.83 -59.31
CA PRO A 21 -10.91 -5.89 -58.08
C PRO A 21 -10.60 -4.64 -57.26
N PHE A 22 -11.61 -3.80 -57.02
CA PHE A 22 -11.50 -2.70 -56.07
C PHE A 22 -11.20 -3.28 -54.69
N ALA A 23 -10.17 -2.76 -54.01
CA ALA A 23 -9.81 -3.18 -52.65
C ALA A 23 -11.01 -3.00 -51.71
N GLN A 24 -11.68 -4.10 -51.39
CA GLN A 24 -12.85 -4.12 -50.54
C GLN A 24 -12.37 -3.86 -49.11
N ASN A 25 -12.71 -2.69 -48.56
CA ASN A 25 -12.22 -2.24 -47.25
C ASN A 25 -12.84 -3.07 -46.10
N LYS A 26 -12.40 -4.32 -45.96
CA LYS A 26 -12.84 -5.26 -44.93
C LYS A 26 -12.48 -4.71 -43.55
N LYS A 27 -13.41 -4.89 -42.61
CA LYS A 27 -13.13 -4.72 -41.19
C LYS A 27 -12.85 -6.08 -40.58
N TYR A 28 -11.93 -6.12 -39.63
CA TYR A 28 -11.53 -7.36 -38.97
C TYR A 28 -12.03 -7.35 -37.53
N ALA A 29 -12.51 -8.49 -37.07
CA ALA A 29 -12.91 -8.73 -35.70
C ALA A 29 -12.23 -10.02 -35.21
N GLU A 30 -11.64 -9.97 -34.02
CA GLU A 30 -10.99 -11.11 -33.38
C GLU A 30 -11.98 -12.25 -33.10
N LYS A 31 -11.58 -13.49 -33.40
CA LYS A 31 -12.38 -14.70 -33.21
C LYS A 31 -11.54 -15.75 -32.47
N ASP A 32 -12.07 -16.27 -31.36
CA ASP A 32 -11.46 -17.29 -30.49
C ASP A 32 -10.01 -17.01 -30.03
N GLY A 33 -9.63 -15.76 -29.81
CA GLY A 33 -8.27 -15.36 -29.42
C GLY A 33 -7.32 -15.17 -30.61
N LEU A 34 -7.83 -15.07 -31.84
CA LEU A 34 -7.04 -14.88 -33.07
C LEU A 34 -7.63 -13.77 -33.96
N VAL A 35 -6.75 -12.94 -34.53
CA VAL A 35 -7.02 -12.04 -35.66
C VAL A 35 -6.21 -12.51 -36.86
N VAL A 36 -6.82 -12.55 -38.05
CA VAL A 36 -6.14 -12.81 -39.33
C VAL A 36 -6.52 -11.72 -40.33
N ILE A 37 -5.50 -11.06 -40.88
CA ILE A 37 -5.62 -9.92 -41.80
C ILE A 37 -4.81 -10.24 -43.06
N ASP A 38 -5.47 -10.30 -44.22
CA ASP A 38 -4.83 -10.44 -45.54
C ASP A 38 -4.73 -9.04 -46.17
N LEU A 39 -3.52 -8.59 -46.50
CA LEU A 39 -3.21 -7.17 -46.61
C LEU A 39 -3.63 -6.54 -47.94
N GLU A 40 -3.84 -7.32 -48.98
CA GLU A 40 -4.38 -6.86 -50.26
C GLU A 40 -5.86 -6.43 -50.14
N ASN A 41 -6.57 -6.94 -49.11
CA ASN A 41 -7.92 -6.53 -48.74
C ASN A 41 -7.98 -5.31 -47.80
N SER A 42 -6.85 -4.66 -47.51
CA SER A 42 -6.82 -3.38 -46.77
C SER A 42 -6.98 -2.19 -47.72
N LYS A 43 -7.66 -1.11 -47.31
CA LYS A 43 -7.64 0.15 -48.07
C LYS A 43 -6.27 0.82 -47.92
N ASN A 44 -5.37 0.51 -48.84
CA ASN A 44 -3.98 0.98 -48.84
C ASN A 44 -3.62 1.77 -50.12
N ASN A 45 -2.44 2.37 -50.12
CA ASN A 45 -1.81 3.03 -51.27
C ASN A 45 -0.47 2.37 -51.68
N TRP A 46 -0.31 1.09 -51.35
CA TRP A 46 0.80 0.26 -51.78
C TRP A 46 0.42 -0.47 -53.07
N VAL A 47 1.39 -1.12 -53.71
CA VAL A 47 1.13 -1.85 -54.96
C VAL A 47 0.80 -3.30 -54.62
N THR A 48 -0.39 -3.76 -54.99
CA THR A 48 -0.76 -5.18 -54.88
C THR A 48 -0.11 -5.98 -56.01
N LYS A 49 0.40 -7.17 -55.70
CA LYS A 49 1.08 -8.08 -56.63
C LYS A 49 0.75 -9.54 -56.32
N ASP A 50 1.08 -10.41 -57.27
CA ASP A 50 0.89 -11.87 -57.27
C ASP A 50 2.17 -12.63 -57.69
N THR A 51 3.31 -11.94 -57.84
CA THR A 51 4.50 -12.50 -58.51
C THR A 51 5.43 -13.36 -57.64
N ILE A 52 5.33 -13.28 -56.30
CA ILE A 52 6.04 -14.19 -55.35
C ILE A 52 5.11 -15.37 -55.02
N PRO A 53 5.40 -16.61 -55.46
CA PRO A 53 4.48 -17.74 -55.26
C PRO A 53 4.27 -18.09 -53.78
N ASN A 54 3.09 -18.66 -53.49
CA ASN A 54 2.64 -19.07 -52.15
C ASN A 54 2.30 -17.91 -51.18
N PHE A 55 1.75 -16.79 -51.69
CA PHE A 55 0.99 -15.83 -50.87
C PHE A 55 -0.34 -16.44 -50.39
N THR A 56 -1.09 -15.71 -49.57
CA THR A 56 -2.45 -16.04 -49.09
C THR A 56 -3.48 -15.05 -49.67
N GLY A 57 -4.76 -15.41 -49.64
CA GLY A 57 -5.80 -14.59 -50.27
C GLY A 57 -5.65 -14.51 -51.79
N THR A 58 -5.68 -13.29 -52.33
CA THR A 58 -5.66 -13.00 -53.77
C THR A 58 -4.37 -12.33 -54.27
N GLY A 59 -3.47 -11.97 -53.35
CA GLY A 59 -2.20 -11.31 -53.64
C GLY A 59 -1.56 -10.81 -52.34
N TYR A 60 -0.52 -9.98 -52.48
CA TYR A 60 0.17 -9.35 -51.35
C TYR A 60 0.48 -7.88 -51.68
N ILE A 61 0.82 -7.07 -50.69
CA ILE A 61 1.19 -5.65 -50.89
C ILE A 61 2.71 -5.45 -50.86
N GLN A 62 3.22 -4.54 -51.68
CA GLN A 62 4.61 -4.07 -51.61
C GLN A 62 4.72 -2.55 -51.81
N TRP A 63 5.69 -1.93 -51.14
CA TRP A 63 6.00 -0.52 -51.33
C TRP A 63 6.96 -0.34 -52.52
N GLU A 64 6.58 0.51 -53.49
CA GLU A 64 7.44 0.85 -54.64
C GLU A 64 7.93 2.31 -54.62
N GLY A 65 7.51 3.10 -53.62
CA GLY A 65 7.93 4.50 -53.42
C GLY A 65 9.30 4.64 -52.73
N SER A 66 9.56 5.84 -52.19
CA SER A 66 10.82 6.17 -51.52
C SER A 66 10.93 5.62 -50.08
N GLU A 67 12.15 5.35 -49.65
CA GLU A 67 12.48 4.83 -48.31
C GLU A 67 12.21 5.83 -47.17
N SER A 68 11.98 5.32 -45.96
CA SER A 68 11.73 6.15 -44.77
C SER A 68 12.23 5.50 -43.47
N PHE A 69 13.54 5.61 -43.23
CA PHE A 69 14.24 4.89 -42.15
C PHE A 69 14.13 5.51 -40.74
N SER A 70 13.65 6.75 -40.62
CA SER A 70 13.63 7.51 -39.35
C SER A 70 12.24 7.93 -38.86
N LYS A 71 11.25 8.00 -39.75
CA LYS A 71 9.86 8.40 -39.46
C LYS A 71 8.87 7.47 -40.18
N ALA A 72 7.69 7.30 -39.61
CA ALA A 72 6.64 6.41 -40.10
C ALA A 72 5.53 7.18 -40.86
N THR A 73 5.92 8.07 -41.78
CA THR A 73 5.01 8.99 -42.48
C THR A 73 4.63 8.58 -43.90
N ASN A 74 5.41 7.70 -44.54
CA ASN A 74 5.20 7.28 -45.93
C ASN A 74 4.28 6.05 -45.98
N GLY A 75 3.36 6.00 -46.94
CA GLY A 75 2.54 4.80 -47.19
C GLY A 75 1.79 4.27 -45.95
N VAL A 76 1.18 5.15 -45.15
CA VAL A 76 0.51 4.74 -43.90
C VAL A 76 -0.79 4.00 -44.20
N ILE A 77 -0.95 2.81 -43.64
CA ILE A 77 -2.17 1.99 -43.72
C ILE A 77 -2.71 1.84 -42.30
N GLU A 78 -3.95 2.28 -42.06
CA GLU A 78 -4.66 2.05 -40.79
C GLU A 78 -5.75 1.00 -40.99
N ILE A 79 -5.61 -0.14 -40.31
CA ILE A 79 -6.57 -1.26 -40.37
C ILE A 79 -7.33 -1.33 -39.05
N PRO A 80 -8.65 -1.07 -39.02
CA PRO A 80 -9.46 -1.20 -37.83
C PRO A 80 -9.68 -2.68 -37.49
N VAL A 81 -9.40 -3.05 -36.24
CA VAL A 81 -9.57 -4.40 -35.70
C VAL A 81 -10.40 -4.33 -34.43
N LYS A 82 -11.58 -4.95 -34.40
CA LYS A 82 -12.36 -5.16 -33.17
C LYS A 82 -11.71 -6.31 -32.38
N ILE A 83 -11.23 -6.03 -31.17
CA ILE A 83 -10.79 -7.06 -30.21
C ILE A 83 -11.98 -7.38 -29.32
N ASN A 84 -12.44 -8.63 -29.34
CA ASN A 84 -13.63 -9.09 -28.61
C ASN A 84 -13.28 -9.72 -27.24
N LYS A 85 -12.02 -10.13 -27.07
CA LYS A 85 -11.45 -10.72 -25.86
C LYS A 85 -10.26 -9.88 -25.33
N PRO A 86 -10.34 -9.28 -24.13
CA PRO A 86 -9.19 -8.64 -23.49
C PRO A 86 -8.07 -9.66 -23.19
N GLY A 87 -6.81 -9.25 -23.32
CA GLY A 87 -5.66 -10.14 -23.17
C GLY A 87 -4.32 -9.56 -23.64
N THR A 88 -3.28 -10.39 -23.63
CA THR A 88 -1.96 -10.06 -24.21
C THR A 88 -1.79 -10.83 -25.51
N TYR A 89 -1.60 -10.10 -26.61
CA TYR A 89 -1.50 -10.66 -27.95
C TYR A 89 -0.08 -10.50 -28.50
N GLU A 90 0.51 -11.58 -29.00
CA GLU A 90 1.74 -11.51 -29.81
C GLU A 90 1.37 -11.24 -31.27
N VAL A 91 2.16 -10.40 -31.95
CA VAL A 91 1.95 -10.04 -33.36
C VAL A 91 2.99 -10.73 -34.26
N ARG A 92 2.53 -11.32 -35.38
CA ARG A 92 3.37 -11.95 -36.41
C ARG A 92 2.99 -11.42 -37.79
N MET A 93 3.98 -11.18 -38.65
CA MET A 93 3.78 -10.73 -40.05
C MET A 93 4.40 -11.73 -41.02
N ARG A 94 3.73 -12.07 -42.11
CA ARG A 94 4.24 -12.92 -43.19
C ARG A 94 4.82 -12.03 -44.29
N VAL A 95 6.13 -12.13 -44.51
CA VAL A 95 6.90 -11.18 -45.33
C VAL A 95 7.92 -11.86 -46.24
N ALA A 96 8.31 -11.17 -47.32
CA ALA A 96 9.31 -11.57 -48.30
C ALA A 96 10.03 -10.34 -48.91
N ILE A 97 11.09 -10.56 -49.69
CA ILE A 97 11.76 -9.50 -50.46
C ILE A 97 11.44 -9.72 -51.94
N ALA A 98 10.78 -8.75 -52.57
CA ALA A 98 10.20 -8.90 -53.91
C ALA A 98 11.21 -8.78 -55.06
N ASP A 99 12.28 -7.99 -54.88
CA ASP A 99 13.38 -7.90 -55.83
C ASP A 99 14.72 -8.19 -55.14
N LEU A 100 15.31 -9.33 -55.49
CA LEU A 100 16.58 -9.81 -54.93
C LEU A 100 17.79 -9.36 -55.75
N SER A 101 17.59 -8.71 -56.91
CA SER A 101 18.70 -8.18 -57.72
C SER A 101 19.45 -7.04 -57.02
N LEU A 102 18.77 -6.40 -56.06
CA LEU A 102 19.29 -5.35 -55.17
C LEU A 102 19.96 -5.91 -53.90
N GLY A 103 19.98 -7.24 -53.72
CA GLY A 103 20.51 -7.92 -52.54
C GLY A 103 19.51 -8.04 -51.38
N THR A 104 19.91 -8.74 -50.32
CA THR A 104 19.05 -9.09 -49.17
C THR A 104 19.38 -8.32 -47.88
N LYS A 105 20.40 -7.46 -47.89
CA LYS A 105 20.84 -6.69 -46.72
C LYS A 105 20.02 -5.41 -46.51
N GLU A 106 19.52 -4.84 -47.61
CA GLU A 106 18.53 -3.76 -47.64
C GLU A 106 17.13 -4.33 -47.96
N HIS A 107 16.12 -3.47 -48.09
CA HIS A 107 14.79 -3.81 -48.63
C HIS A 107 14.00 -4.88 -47.82
N ASN A 108 14.23 -4.95 -46.50
CA ASN A 108 13.87 -6.10 -45.66
C ASN A 108 13.13 -5.75 -44.35
N ASP A 109 12.47 -4.58 -44.27
CA ASP A 109 11.62 -4.24 -43.13
C ASP A 109 10.47 -3.25 -43.42
N THR A 110 9.55 -3.14 -42.45
CA THR A 110 8.35 -2.28 -42.51
C THR A 110 7.98 -1.79 -41.11
N TRP A 111 7.40 -0.60 -40.99
CA TRP A 111 6.96 -0.07 -39.70
C TRP A 111 5.65 -0.72 -39.24
N LEU A 112 5.57 -1.14 -37.98
CA LEU A 112 4.34 -1.62 -37.34
C LEU A 112 4.08 -0.92 -36.00
N LYS A 113 2.82 -0.52 -35.81
CA LYS A 113 2.27 -0.02 -34.55
C LYS A 113 0.88 -0.60 -34.35
N VAL A 114 0.59 -1.13 -33.17
CA VAL A 114 -0.77 -1.50 -32.78
C VAL A 114 -1.20 -0.57 -31.66
N THR A 115 -2.38 0.03 -31.75
CA THR A 115 -2.93 0.82 -30.64
C THR A 115 -3.46 -0.14 -29.58
N GLY A 116 -3.07 0.04 -28.32
CA GLY A 116 -3.49 -0.80 -27.20
C GLY A 116 -3.06 -0.18 -25.87
N ASN A 117 -3.52 -0.77 -24.77
CA ASN A 117 -3.25 -0.30 -23.41
C ASN A 117 -1.75 -0.37 -23.07
N GLN A 118 -1.06 -1.39 -23.58
CA GLN A 118 0.40 -1.42 -23.66
C GLN A 118 0.86 -1.94 -25.02
N TYR A 119 1.97 -1.39 -25.52
CA TYR A 119 2.66 -1.88 -26.74
C TYR A 119 4.16 -1.97 -26.43
N PHE A 120 4.75 -3.16 -26.60
CA PHE A 120 6.15 -3.45 -26.24
C PHE A 120 6.66 -4.67 -27.01
N ALA A 121 7.93 -5.03 -26.83
CA ALA A 121 8.47 -6.28 -27.36
C ALA A 121 9.44 -6.93 -26.37
N THR A 122 9.51 -8.27 -26.34
CA THR A 122 10.31 -9.03 -25.36
C THR A 122 11.38 -9.93 -25.97
N LYS A 123 12.49 -10.13 -25.24
CA LYS A 123 13.55 -11.10 -25.55
C LYS A 123 13.98 -11.78 -24.25
N GLY A 124 13.33 -12.91 -23.92
CA GLY A 124 13.39 -13.47 -22.57
C GLY A 124 12.78 -12.47 -21.58
N ILE A 125 13.58 -12.01 -20.61
CA ILE A 125 13.17 -10.97 -19.65
C ILE A 125 13.39 -9.54 -20.13
N ASP A 126 14.19 -9.31 -21.18
CA ASP A 126 14.40 -7.96 -21.72
C ASP A 126 13.13 -7.46 -22.41
N THR A 127 12.77 -6.19 -22.21
CA THR A 127 11.49 -5.62 -22.64
C THR A 127 11.67 -4.20 -23.20
N VAL A 128 11.67 -4.09 -24.52
CA VAL A 128 11.84 -2.83 -25.27
C VAL A 128 10.53 -2.18 -25.68
N ARG A 129 10.56 -0.87 -25.91
CA ARG A 129 9.42 -0.06 -26.41
C ARG A 129 9.88 0.91 -27.52
N PRO A 130 8.97 1.40 -28.38
CA PRO A 130 9.35 2.37 -29.41
C PRO A 130 9.46 3.79 -28.81
N LYS A 131 10.13 4.70 -29.52
CA LYS A 131 10.11 6.14 -29.18
C LYS A 131 8.73 6.72 -29.54
N PRO A 132 8.19 7.70 -28.78
CA PRO A 132 8.79 8.38 -27.64
C PRO A 132 8.53 7.67 -26.30
N VAL A 133 7.74 6.60 -26.27
CA VAL A 133 7.27 5.91 -25.05
C VAL A 133 8.43 5.36 -24.22
N CYS A 134 9.47 4.82 -24.87
CA CYS A 134 10.68 4.38 -24.18
C CYS A 134 11.43 5.54 -23.48
N THR A 135 11.60 6.66 -24.20
CA THR A 135 12.29 7.87 -23.71
C THR A 135 11.52 8.66 -22.64
N GLN A 136 10.19 8.53 -22.57
CA GLN A 136 9.35 9.24 -21.60
C GLN A 136 9.24 8.51 -20.24
N MET A 137 9.63 7.23 -20.17
CA MET A 137 9.36 6.35 -19.03
C MET A 137 10.60 5.61 -18.49
N LEU A 138 11.81 6.02 -18.89
CA LEU A 138 13.08 5.34 -18.60
C LEU A 138 13.10 3.84 -18.98
N LYS A 139 12.45 3.48 -20.09
CA LYS A 139 12.37 2.08 -20.59
C LYS A 139 13.31 1.88 -21.78
N LYS A 140 13.91 0.69 -21.94
CA LYS A 140 14.83 0.40 -23.06
C LYS A 140 14.12 0.66 -24.40
N CYS A 141 14.75 1.42 -25.29
CA CYS A 141 14.24 1.64 -26.64
C CYS A 141 14.62 0.48 -27.55
N ALA A 142 13.71 0.04 -28.44
CA ALA A 142 14.04 -0.94 -29.46
C ALA A 142 15.01 -0.35 -30.50
N ALA A 143 16.04 -1.13 -30.88
CA ALA A 143 17.01 -0.73 -31.88
C ALA A 143 16.31 -0.44 -33.23
N GLY A 144 16.44 0.79 -33.72
CA GLY A 144 15.81 1.21 -34.98
C GLY A 144 14.31 1.56 -34.92
N SER A 145 13.67 1.68 -33.75
CA SER A 145 12.27 2.17 -33.67
C SER A 145 12.12 3.63 -34.12
N SER A 146 11.03 3.97 -34.81
CA SER A 146 10.75 5.37 -35.22
C SER A 146 10.43 6.26 -34.01
N THR A 147 10.45 7.59 -34.22
CA THR A 147 10.01 8.58 -33.22
C THR A 147 8.51 8.59 -32.95
N ASP A 148 7.73 7.85 -33.74
CA ASP A 148 6.28 8.05 -33.88
C ASP A 148 5.48 6.88 -33.26
N GLY A 149 6.15 6.01 -32.52
CA GLY A 149 5.58 4.86 -31.81
C GLY A 149 5.61 3.53 -32.56
N PHE A 150 6.45 3.38 -33.61
CA PHE A 150 6.50 2.16 -34.43
C PHE A 150 7.74 1.31 -34.16
N PHE A 151 7.56 -0.01 -34.18
CA PHE A 151 8.67 -0.97 -34.29
C PHE A 151 9.03 -1.21 -35.76
N LYS A 152 10.31 -1.49 -36.01
CA LYS A 152 10.84 -1.98 -37.28
C LYS A 152 10.60 -3.49 -37.34
N MET A 153 9.75 -3.97 -38.25
CA MET A 153 9.47 -5.40 -38.41
C MET A 153 10.40 -5.96 -39.48
N PHE A 154 11.47 -6.62 -39.04
CA PHE A 154 12.58 -7.03 -39.89
C PHE A 154 12.54 -8.51 -40.29
N GLY A 155 12.90 -8.79 -41.54
CA GLY A 155 13.27 -10.11 -42.04
C GLY A 155 12.89 -10.37 -43.49
N GLY A 156 12.64 -11.64 -43.82
CA GLY A 156 12.25 -12.06 -45.17
C GLY A 156 13.43 -12.45 -46.06
N GLY A 157 13.09 -12.91 -47.27
CA GLY A 157 14.03 -13.37 -48.29
C GLY A 157 13.27 -13.81 -49.54
N LYS A 158 13.84 -14.74 -50.33
CA LYS A 158 13.22 -15.24 -51.58
C LYS A 158 11.87 -15.93 -51.39
N ASN A 159 11.63 -16.49 -50.21
CA ASN A 159 10.40 -17.20 -49.86
C ASN A 159 9.75 -16.49 -48.66
N TRP A 160 8.42 -16.57 -48.57
CA TRP A 160 7.62 -16.07 -47.45
C TRP A 160 8.06 -16.64 -46.10
N GLN A 161 8.21 -15.76 -45.10
CA GLN A 161 8.58 -16.11 -43.72
C GLN A 161 7.72 -15.37 -42.70
N TRP A 162 7.41 -16.02 -41.57
CA TRP A 162 6.76 -15.39 -40.43
C TRP A 162 7.77 -14.67 -39.52
N GLN A 163 7.69 -13.35 -39.46
CA GLN A 163 8.60 -12.47 -38.71
C GLN A 163 7.85 -11.70 -37.60
N ASN A 164 8.57 -11.37 -36.52
CA ASN A 164 8.12 -10.46 -35.47
C ASN A 164 9.28 -9.70 -34.79
N LYS A 165 10.44 -9.64 -35.44
CA LYS A 165 11.68 -9.14 -34.84
C LYS A 165 11.75 -7.62 -34.97
N THR A 166 11.92 -6.94 -33.84
CA THR A 166 12.09 -5.47 -33.78
C THR A 166 13.36 -4.94 -34.43
N SER A 167 14.35 -5.79 -34.69
CA SER A 167 15.66 -5.42 -35.25
C SER A 167 16.38 -6.64 -35.82
N ASP A 168 17.34 -6.34 -36.68
CA ASP A 168 18.33 -7.19 -37.33
C ASP A 168 19.47 -7.63 -36.40
N PHE A 169 19.86 -6.79 -35.44
CA PHE A 169 20.94 -7.10 -34.47
C PHE A 169 20.46 -7.18 -33.01
N ASP A 170 19.25 -6.70 -32.67
CA ASP A 170 18.64 -6.89 -31.34
C ASP A 170 17.14 -7.24 -31.40
N ASP A 171 16.86 -8.48 -31.78
CA ASP A 171 15.52 -9.00 -32.03
C ASP A 171 14.69 -9.27 -30.76
N HIS A 172 13.56 -8.57 -30.65
CA HIS A 172 12.52 -8.81 -29.66
C HIS A 172 11.18 -9.16 -30.35
N PHE A 173 10.33 -9.95 -29.70
CA PHE A 173 9.00 -10.32 -30.19
C PHE A 173 7.95 -9.29 -29.79
N VAL A 174 7.17 -8.75 -30.73
CA VAL A 174 6.19 -7.68 -30.51
C VAL A 174 4.90 -8.17 -29.86
N HIS A 175 4.48 -7.48 -28.79
CA HIS A 175 3.24 -7.72 -28.05
C HIS A 175 2.39 -6.46 -27.88
N VAL A 176 1.08 -6.66 -27.78
CA VAL A 176 0.09 -5.63 -27.41
C VAL A 176 -0.82 -6.16 -26.31
N VAL A 177 -1.20 -5.30 -25.37
CA VAL A 177 -2.17 -5.62 -24.30
C VAL A 177 -3.43 -4.81 -24.53
N PHE A 178 -4.59 -5.48 -24.45
CA PHE A 178 -5.91 -4.86 -24.47
C PHE A 178 -6.60 -5.16 -23.14
N ASP A 179 -6.81 -4.13 -22.30
CA ASP A 179 -7.50 -4.31 -21.01
C ASP A 179 -9.04 -4.30 -21.18
N THR A 180 -9.52 -3.90 -22.36
CA THR A 180 -10.94 -3.66 -22.68
C THR A 180 -11.30 -4.22 -24.05
N VAL A 181 -12.57 -4.59 -24.22
CA VAL A 181 -13.16 -4.89 -25.54
C VAL A 181 -13.29 -3.58 -26.32
N GLY A 182 -12.99 -3.59 -27.63
CA GLY A 182 -13.13 -2.38 -28.45
C GLY A 182 -12.47 -2.46 -29.82
N THR A 183 -12.65 -1.41 -30.63
CA THR A 183 -11.97 -1.28 -31.93
C THR A 183 -10.64 -0.57 -31.76
N TYR A 184 -9.57 -1.31 -32.04
CA TYR A 184 -8.19 -0.83 -32.06
C TYR A 184 -7.70 -0.71 -33.52
N LYS A 185 -6.48 -0.22 -33.73
CA LYS A 185 -5.87 -0.11 -35.07
C LYS A 185 -4.57 -0.90 -35.14
N VAL A 186 -4.42 -1.71 -36.18
CA VAL A 186 -3.12 -2.16 -36.69
C VAL A 186 -2.68 -1.14 -37.73
N ILE A 187 -1.50 -0.55 -37.56
CA ILE A 187 -1.00 0.54 -38.40
C ILE A 187 0.34 0.12 -39.00
N LEU A 188 0.41 0.10 -40.33
CA LEU A 188 1.64 -0.07 -41.09
C LEU A 188 2.11 1.29 -41.63
N ALA A 189 3.42 1.44 -41.85
CA ALA A 189 3.97 2.49 -42.68
C ALA A 189 5.21 1.99 -43.45
N ALA A 190 5.48 2.56 -44.61
CA ALA A 190 6.59 2.18 -45.45
C ALA A 190 7.93 2.50 -44.77
N ARG A 191 8.81 1.50 -44.69
CA ARG A 191 10.21 1.67 -44.24
C ARG A 191 11.18 1.35 -45.37
N SER A 192 11.10 0.13 -45.89
CA SER A 192 11.83 -0.35 -47.05
C SER A 192 10.93 -0.67 -48.25
N LYS A 193 11.38 -0.27 -49.42
CA LYS A 193 10.87 -0.58 -50.76
C LYS A 193 11.08 -2.05 -51.05
N PHE A 194 10.19 -2.65 -51.82
CA PHE A 194 10.20 -4.08 -52.19
C PHE A 194 10.13 -5.08 -51.02
N HIS A 195 10.03 -4.64 -49.77
CA HIS A 195 9.57 -5.50 -48.69
C HIS A 195 8.08 -5.80 -48.89
N ALA A 196 7.78 -7.08 -49.10
CA ALA A 196 6.45 -7.58 -49.42
C ALA A 196 5.76 -8.06 -48.14
N VAL A 197 4.50 -7.67 -47.93
CA VAL A 197 3.67 -8.07 -46.79
C VAL A 197 2.41 -8.76 -47.31
N ASP A 198 2.20 -9.98 -46.86
CA ASP A 198 1.10 -10.86 -47.25
C ASP A 198 0.01 -10.87 -46.17
N ARG A 199 0.36 -11.36 -44.98
CA ARG A 199 -0.60 -11.59 -43.88
C ARG A 199 -0.09 -11.05 -42.55
N ILE A 200 -0.99 -10.55 -41.71
CA ILE A 200 -0.73 -10.28 -40.29
C ILE A 200 -1.64 -11.16 -39.44
N VAL A 201 -1.09 -11.74 -38.38
CA VAL A 201 -1.87 -12.37 -37.31
C VAL A 201 -1.53 -11.77 -35.95
N MET A 202 -2.54 -11.61 -35.11
CA MET A 202 -2.40 -11.29 -33.69
C MET A 202 -3.11 -12.38 -32.90
N TYR A 203 -2.44 -12.98 -31.92
CA TYR A 203 -3.04 -14.09 -31.15
C TYR A 203 -2.80 -13.94 -29.65
N ASP A 204 -3.83 -14.22 -28.86
CA ASP A 204 -3.76 -14.19 -27.40
C ASP A 204 -2.92 -15.36 -26.90
N ILE A 205 -1.81 -15.03 -26.24
CA ILE A 205 -0.81 -15.98 -25.77
C ILE A 205 -1.33 -16.90 -24.65
N SER A 206 -2.50 -16.61 -24.06
CA SER A 206 -3.15 -17.47 -23.07
C SER A 206 -4.09 -18.52 -23.67
N SER A 207 -4.40 -18.47 -24.98
CA SER A 207 -5.35 -19.42 -25.61
C SER A 207 -5.00 -19.93 -27.01
N LYS A 208 -3.96 -19.40 -27.68
CA LYS A 208 -3.43 -19.93 -28.94
C LYS A 208 -1.91 -20.05 -28.88
N THR A 209 -1.34 -21.07 -29.53
CA THR A 209 0.11 -21.13 -29.75
C THR A 209 0.50 -20.37 -31.02
N ARG A 210 1.78 -19.96 -31.11
CA ARG A 210 2.34 -19.40 -32.36
C ARG A 210 2.10 -20.30 -33.57
N ALA A 211 2.24 -21.61 -33.39
CA ALA A 211 2.03 -22.62 -34.43
C ALA A 211 0.56 -22.77 -34.85
N ASP A 212 -0.40 -22.33 -34.04
CA ASP A 212 -1.82 -22.27 -34.43
C ASP A 212 -2.14 -21.00 -35.22
N ALA A 213 -1.60 -19.86 -34.80
CA ALA A 213 -1.80 -18.58 -35.48
C ALA A 213 -1.21 -18.55 -36.90
N GLU A 214 -0.03 -19.17 -37.09
CA GLU A 214 0.72 -19.17 -38.35
C GLU A 214 0.18 -20.09 -39.46
N LYS A 215 -0.88 -20.85 -39.19
CA LYS A 215 -1.48 -21.77 -40.17
C LYS A 215 -2.09 -20.97 -41.34
N LEU A 216 -1.58 -21.19 -42.55
CA LEU A 216 -2.07 -20.51 -43.76
C LEU A 216 -3.52 -20.89 -44.11
N THR A 217 -4.02 -22.01 -43.57
CA THR A 217 -5.43 -22.43 -43.65
C THR A 217 -6.37 -21.60 -42.78
N ASN A 218 -5.86 -20.74 -41.89
CA ASN A 218 -6.70 -19.82 -41.13
C ASN A 218 -7.31 -18.80 -42.10
N LEU A 219 -8.63 -18.59 -42.02
CA LEU A 219 -9.36 -17.61 -42.84
C LEU A 219 -9.27 -16.21 -42.23
N GLU A 220 -9.47 -15.17 -43.05
CA GLU A 220 -9.61 -13.79 -42.58
C GLU A 220 -10.72 -13.67 -41.51
N THR A 221 -10.43 -12.97 -40.42
CA THR A 221 -11.38 -12.82 -39.31
C THR A 221 -12.27 -11.60 -39.54
N ILE A 222 -13.16 -11.67 -40.54
CA ILE A 222 -14.00 -10.55 -41.01
C ILE A 222 -15.14 -10.22 -40.02
N GLU A 223 -15.45 -8.93 -39.85
CA GLU A 223 -16.61 -8.41 -39.10
C GLU A 223 -17.90 -8.44 -39.95
N GLU A 224 -18.99 -8.98 -39.41
CA GLU A 224 -20.28 -9.17 -40.10
C GLU A 224 -21.24 -7.99 -39.89
N THR A 225 -22.17 -7.75 -40.83
CA THR A 225 -23.08 -6.58 -40.80
C THR A 225 -24.54 -6.95 -41.10
N VAL A 226 -25.49 -6.22 -40.52
CA VAL A 226 -26.96 -6.45 -40.60
C VAL A 226 -27.69 -5.11 -40.82
N PRO A 227 -28.84 -5.06 -41.54
CA PRO A 227 -29.53 -3.81 -41.90
C PRO A 227 -30.22 -3.08 -40.72
N VAL A 228 -30.61 -1.83 -40.94
CA VAL A 228 -31.17 -0.89 -39.95
C VAL A 228 -32.55 -0.39 -40.39
N VAL A 229 -33.44 -0.11 -39.42
CA VAL A 229 -34.75 0.52 -39.59
C VAL A 229 -34.82 1.82 -38.75
N PRO A 230 -35.33 2.96 -39.27
CA PRO A 230 -35.34 4.24 -38.55
C PRO A 230 -36.56 4.42 -37.61
N CYS A 231 -36.40 5.25 -36.57
CA CYS A 231 -37.47 5.74 -35.69
C CYS A 231 -37.48 7.29 -35.60
N THR A 232 -38.47 7.85 -34.89
CA THR A 232 -38.66 9.30 -34.66
C THR A 232 -38.87 9.66 -33.18
N ASP A 233 -38.54 10.90 -32.84
CA ASP A 233 -38.74 11.50 -31.51
C ASP A 233 -40.22 11.73 -31.15
N VAL A 234 -40.54 11.74 -29.85
CA VAL A 234 -41.88 12.04 -29.32
C VAL A 234 -41.79 13.03 -28.16
N LEU A 235 -42.73 13.98 -28.05
CA LEU A 235 -42.86 14.91 -26.93
C LEU A 235 -44.23 14.72 -26.28
N LEU A 236 -44.25 14.52 -24.96
CA LEU A 236 -45.47 14.47 -24.16
C LEU A 236 -45.50 15.64 -23.17
N GLU A 237 -46.22 16.70 -23.48
CA GLU A 237 -46.44 17.81 -22.54
C GLU A 237 -47.42 17.39 -21.44
N ALA A 238 -47.14 17.80 -20.20
CA ALA A 238 -47.92 17.44 -19.03
C ALA A 238 -49.40 17.84 -19.19
N ILE A 239 -49.67 19.08 -19.60
CA ILE A 239 -51.03 19.63 -19.63
C ILE A 239 -51.86 19.23 -20.86
N THR A 240 -51.24 18.73 -21.94
CA THR A 240 -51.97 18.34 -23.18
C THR A 240 -52.01 16.83 -23.42
N LYS A 241 -51.09 16.05 -22.83
CA LYS A 241 -51.01 14.59 -23.03
C LYS A 241 -51.37 13.75 -21.80
N PHE A 242 -51.33 14.27 -20.58
CA PHE A 242 -51.64 13.51 -19.36
C PHE A 242 -53.07 13.76 -18.89
N GLY A 243 -54.05 13.08 -19.49
CA GLY A 243 -55.48 13.25 -19.18
C GLY A 243 -55.94 12.58 -17.88
N THR A 244 -55.20 11.60 -17.34
CA THR A 244 -55.60 10.92 -16.09
C THR A 244 -54.97 11.64 -14.90
N LEU A 245 -55.71 12.55 -14.25
CA LEU A 245 -55.24 13.41 -13.15
C LEU A 245 -55.72 12.98 -11.74
N GLN A 246 -56.53 11.93 -11.65
CA GLN A 246 -56.89 11.26 -10.40
C GLN A 246 -56.53 9.78 -10.53
N ILE A 247 -55.59 9.33 -9.69
CA ILE A 247 -55.09 7.95 -9.69
C ILE A 247 -55.26 7.39 -8.26
N PRO A 248 -55.88 6.22 -8.07
CA PRO A 248 -56.08 5.64 -6.73
C PRO A 248 -54.78 5.54 -5.93
N GLY A 249 -54.81 6.01 -4.69
CA GLY A 249 -53.64 6.09 -3.80
C GLY A 249 -52.88 7.41 -3.84
N PHE A 250 -53.20 8.32 -4.77
CA PHE A 250 -52.56 9.64 -4.91
C PHE A 250 -53.53 10.79 -4.69
N SER A 251 -53.00 11.95 -4.32
CA SER A 251 -53.76 13.21 -4.34
C SER A 251 -54.13 13.62 -5.78
N PRO A 252 -55.23 14.36 -5.99
CA PRO A 252 -55.55 14.91 -7.31
C PRO A 252 -54.46 15.85 -7.83
N ALA A 253 -54.07 15.66 -9.09
CA ALA A 253 -53.28 16.62 -9.85
C ALA A 253 -54.19 17.73 -10.41
N TYR A 254 -53.65 18.94 -10.57
CA TYR A 254 -54.31 20.06 -11.23
C TYR A 254 -53.42 20.72 -12.29
N VAL A 255 -54.05 21.44 -13.23
CA VAL A 255 -53.36 22.21 -14.26
C VAL A 255 -53.06 23.63 -13.75
N ASP A 256 -51.79 23.96 -13.57
CA ASP A 256 -51.35 25.35 -13.39
C ASP A 256 -51.26 26.00 -14.78
N ASN A 257 -52.34 26.70 -15.14
CA ASN A 257 -52.49 27.39 -16.43
C ASN A 257 -51.48 28.53 -16.62
N THR A 258 -51.02 29.16 -15.54
CA THR A 258 -50.05 30.26 -15.58
C THR A 258 -48.68 29.74 -15.99
N ASN A 259 -48.20 28.69 -15.32
CA ASN A 259 -46.88 28.10 -15.56
C ASN A 259 -46.87 27.05 -16.68
N LYS A 260 -48.05 26.66 -17.18
CA LYS A 260 -48.27 25.58 -18.17
C LYS A 260 -47.64 24.26 -17.71
N CYS A 261 -48.06 23.80 -16.55
CA CYS A 261 -47.52 22.60 -15.89
C CYS A 261 -48.62 21.86 -15.10
N LEU A 262 -48.37 20.59 -14.75
CA LEU A 262 -49.16 19.87 -13.75
C LEU A 262 -48.56 20.05 -12.36
N ALA A 263 -49.42 20.14 -11.34
CA ALA A 263 -49.07 20.45 -9.96
C ALA A 263 -50.02 19.79 -8.94
N ILE A 264 -49.61 19.68 -7.68
CA ILE A 264 -50.44 19.23 -6.55
C ILE A 264 -50.92 20.42 -5.72
N ASN A 265 -52.17 20.38 -5.22
CA ASN A 265 -52.67 21.42 -4.32
C ASN A 265 -52.07 21.31 -2.91
N ALA A 266 -50.86 21.85 -2.73
CA ALA A 266 -50.13 21.84 -1.46
C ALA A 266 -50.82 22.57 -0.29
N VAL A 267 -51.90 23.34 -0.54
CA VAL A 267 -52.75 23.91 0.54
C VAL A 267 -53.59 22.82 1.20
N GLN A 268 -54.08 21.85 0.42
CA GLN A 268 -54.93 20.74 0.88
C GLN A 268 -54.15 19.44 1.13
N HIS A 269 -52.97 19.29 0.51
CA HIS A 269 -52.22 18.05 0.46
C HIS A 269 -50.73 18.30 0.71
N LYS A 270 -50.37 18.55 1.97
CA LYS A 270 -48.97 18.73 2.42
C LYS A 270 -48.27 17.37 2.62
N ASP A 271 -47.02 17.29 2.16
CA ASP A 271 -46.21 16.07 2.06
C ASP A 271 -47.00 14.87 1.51
N LYS A 272 -47.67 15.08 0.37
CA LYS A 272 -48.34 14.05 -0.44
C LYS A 272 -47.82 14.05 -1.87
N PHE A 273 -47.98 12.90 -2.52
CA PHE A 273 -47.79 12.75 -3.96
C PHE A 273 -49.13 12.84 -4.67
N ALA A 274 -49.17 13.63 -5.74
CA ALA A 274 -50.13 13.46 -6.82
C ALA A 274 -49.50 12.60 -7.92
N ALA A 275 -50.32 12.12 -8.85
CA ALA A 275 -49.84 11.40 -10.00
C ALA A 275 -50.71 11.67 -11.23
N ALA A 276 -50.08 11.65 -12.40
CA ALA A 276 -50.74 11.78 -13.69
C ALA A 276 -50.25 10.72 -14.67
N SER A 277 -51.14 10.17 -15.51
CA SER A 277 -50.78 9.14 -16.50
C SER A 277 -51.37 9.34 -17.89
N THR A 278 -50.69 8.72 -18.86
CA THR A 278 -51.06 8.67 -20.29
C THR A 278 -50.59 7.36 -20.94
N ILE A 279 -50.93 7.14 -22.20
CA ILE A 279 -50.46 6.01 -23.02
C ILE A 279 -49.42 6.50 -24.03
N PHE A 280 -48.36 5.73 -24.26
CA PHE A 280 -47.36 6.03 -25.27
C PHE A 280 -47.83 5.65 -26.68
N GLU A 281 -48.03 6.66 -27.53
CA GLU A 281 -48.48 6.47 -28.92
C GLU A 281 -47.32 6.39 -29.94
N GLY A 282 -46.07 6.55 -29.48
CA GLY A 282 -44.87 6.48 -30.32
C GLY A 282 -44.52 5.06 -30.78
N GLU A 283 -43.48 4.94 -31.60
CA GLU A 283 -43.04 3.65 -32.13
C GLU A 283 -42.33 2.79 -31.08
N SER A 284 -42.36 1.47 -31.26
CA SER A 284 -41.80 0.56 -30.25
C SER A 284 -40.28 0.41 -30.41
N THR A 285 -39.51 1.14 -29.60
CA THR A 285 -38.04 1.24 -29.70
C THR A 285 -37.41 1.75 -28.40
N LYS A 286 -36.08 1.90 -28.37
CA LYS A 286 -35.36 2.53 -27.26
C LYS A 286 -35.41 4.06 -27.38
N TYR A 287 -35.69 4.73 -26.27
CA TYR A 287 -35.74 6.18 -26.14
C TYR A 287 -34.86 6.69 -25.00
N ASN A 288 -34.24 7.85 -25.20
CA ASN A 288 -33.68 8.66 -24.11
C ASN A 288 -34.80 9.60 -23.62
N ILE A 289 -35.31 9.36 -22.42
CA ILE A 289 -36.51 10.02 -21.86
C ILE A 289 -36.07 11.14 -20.91
N THR A 290 -36.41 12.39 -21.19
CA THR A 290 -36.05 13.56 -20.37
C THR A 290 -37.28 14.15 -19.70
N LEU A 291 -37.28 14.21 -18.36
CA LEU A 291 -38.31 14.88 -17.56
C LEU A 291 -37.92 16.36 -17.37
N ASN A 292 -38.81 17.29 -17.72
CA ASN A 292 -38.63 18.72 -17.47
C ASN A 292 -39.56 19.20 -16.35
N THR A 293 -38.97 19.71 -15.27
CA THR A 293 -39.63 20.23 -14.07
C THR A 293 -39.42 21.74 -13.92
N LEU A 294 -40.13 22.35 -12.97
CA LEU A 294 -39.88 23.70 -12.49
C LEU A 294 -39.48 23.62 -11.01
N THR A 295 -38.43 24.33 -10.61
CA THR A 295 -38.08 24.53 -9.21
C THR A 295 -38.97 25.58 -8.57
N GLU A 296 -39.14 25.52 -7.26
CA GLU A 296 -40.03 26.41 -6.50
C GLU A 296 -39.28 26.85 -5.23
N LEU A 297 -39.36 28.14 -4.85
CA LEU A 297 -38.59 28.68 -3.71
C LEU A 297 -38.92 27.99 -2.37
N ASP A 298 -40.15 27.50 -2.25
CA ASP A 298 -40.72 26.99 -1.01
C ASP A 298 -40.34 25.55 -0.68
N GLY A 299 -39.78 24.78 -1.62
CA GLY A 299 -39.33 23.42 -1.34
C GLY A 299 -38.99 22.54 -2.54
N GLU A 300 -38.08 21.60 -2.33
CA GLU A 300 -37.48 20.77 -3.38
C GLU A 300 -38.36 19.54 -3.68
N SER A 301 -39.36 19.65 -4.54
CA SER A 301 -40.25 18.53 -4.85
C SER A 301 -39.55 17.30 -5.44
N GLU A 302 -40.05 16.11 -5.11
CA GLU A 302 -39.64 14.82 -5.66
C GLU A 302 -40.59 14.31 -6.75
N TYR A 303 -40.03 13.66 -7.76
CA TYR A 303 -40.69 13.13 -8.95
C TYR A 303 -40.25 11.68 -9.23
N TYR A 304 -41.20 10.81 -9.55
CA TYR A 304 -40.94 9.43 -9.97
C TYR A 304 -41.61 9.16 -11.31
N VAL A 305 -40.86 8.61 -12.27
CA VAL A 305 -41.38 8.28 -13.61
C VAL A 305 -41.47 6.76 -13.74
N TYR A 306 -42.62 6.28 -14.20
CA TYR A 306 -42.93 4.86 -14.40
C TYR A 306 -43.33 4.59 -15.85
N LEU A 307 -42.97 3.40 -16.31
CA LEU A 307 -43.45 2.79 -17.53
C LEU A 307 -44.16 1.47 -17.15
N ASN A 308 -45.45 1.38 -17.46
CA ASN A 308 -46.39 0.44 -16.87
C ASN A 308 -46.27 0.46 -15.33
N SER A 309 -46.02 -0.70 -14.70
CA SER A 309 -45.78 -0.80 -13.25
C SER A 309 -44.31 -0.61 -12.85
N LYS A 310 -43.39 -0.42 -13.81
CA LYS A 310 -41.94 -0.34 -13.55
C LYS A 310 -41.49 1.11 -13.41
N LYS A 311 -40.91 1.47 -12.25
CA LYS A 311 -40.20 2.73 -12.07
C LYS A 311 -38.98 2.77 -13.01
N ILE A 312 -38.92 3.77 -13.87
CA ILE A 312 -37.80 4.03 -14.80
C ILE A 312 -36.92 5.21 -14.35
N GLY A 313 -37.41 6.06 -13.45
CA GLY A 313 -36.69 7.26 -13.04
C GLY A 313 -37.07 7.81 -11.65
N TYR A 314 -36.16 8.60 -11.10
CA TYR A 314 -36.33 9.47 -9.94
C TYR A 314 -35.66 10.81 -10.23
N PHE A 315 -36.27 11.90 -9.77
CA PHE A 315 -35.66 13.22 -9.70
C PHE A 315 -36.11 13.92 -8.41
N LYS A 316 -35.22 14.74 -7.84
CA LYS A 316 -35.60 15.77 -6.87
C LYS A 316 -35.14 17.10 -7.45
N ASN A 317 -36.00 18.12 -7.40
CA ASN A 317 -35.61 19.47 -7.78
C ASN A 317 -34.38 19.90 -6.93
N PRO A 318 -33.39 20.61 -7.50
CA PRO A 318 -32.40 21.30 -6.68
C PRO A 318 -33.07 22.45 -5.90
N GLU A 319 -32.45 22.85 -4.78
CA GLU A 319 -32.76 24.12 -4.14
C GLU A 319 -32.54 25.28 -5.13
N THR A 320 -33.43 26.28 -5.11
CA THR A 320 -33.39 27.42 -6.02
C THR A 320 -33.49 28.76 -5.30
N THR A 321 -32.90 29.79 -5.89
CA THR A 321 -33.10 31.20 -5.51
C THR A 321 -33.95 31.96 -6.54
N VAL A 322 -34.52 31.26 -7.52
CA VAL A 322 -35.38 31.81 -8.58
C VAL A 322 -36.62 30.91 -8.71
N ASP A 323 -37.80 31.49 -8.47
CA ASP A 323 -39.07 30.76 -8.61
C ASP A 323 -39.33 30.37 -10.07
N TYR A 324 -39.87 29.17 -10.28
CA TYR A 324 -40.11 28.57 -11.60
C TYR A 324 -38.87 28.47 -12.53
N ALA A 325 -37.66 28.38 -11.98
CA ALA A 325 -36.48 28.07 -12.80
C ALA A 325 -36.57 26.63 -13.38
N PRO A 326 -36.27 26.39 -14.67
CA PRO A 326 -36.33 25.05 -15.25
C PRO A 326 -35.27 24.09 -14.69
N ALA A 327 -35.69 22.89 -14.33
CA ALA A 327 -34.79 21.77 -14.01
C ALA A 327 -35.16 20.53 -14.85
N LYS A 328 -34.21 19.60 -15.04
CA LYS A 328 -34.46 18.38 -15.82
C LYS A 328 -33.51 17.23 -15.48
N THR A 329 -33.91 16.01 -15.85
CA THR A 329 -33.07 14.81 -15.84
C THR A 329 -33.42 13.89 -17.01
N SER A 330 -32.49 13.03 -17.42
CA SER A 330 -32.63 12.13 -18.57
C SER A 330 -32.36 10.66 -18.20
N PHE A 331 -33.27 9.78 -18.60
CA PHE A 331 -33.19 8.32 -18.44
C PHE A 331 -32.87 7.71 -19.81
N LEU A 332 -31.69 7.10 -19.96
CA LEU A 332 -31.14 6.73 -21.27
C LEU A 332 -31.51 5.30 -21.68
N ASN A 333 -31.65 5.07 -23.00
CA ASN A 333 -31.86 3.77 -23.65
C ASN A 333 -33.03 2.94 -23.08
N VAL A 334 -34.10 3.61 -22.63
CA VAL A 334 -35.30 2.95 -22.08
C VAL A 334 -36.09 2.33 -23.23
N ASP A 335 -36.33 1.02 -23.16
CA ASP A 335 -37.27 0.35 -24.07
C ASP A 335 -38.70 0.82 -23.79
N VAL A 336 -39.34 1.40 -24.81
CA VAL A 336 -40.72 1.89 -24.76
C VAL A 336 -41.51 1.26 -25.90
N LYS A 337 -42.71 0.75 -25.61
CA LYS A 337 -43.61 0.15 -26.59
C LYS A 337 -44.85 1.01 -26.79
N LYS A 338 -45.37 0.97 -28.02
CA LYS A 338 -46.66 1.57 -28.36
C LYS A 338 -47.75 0.90 -27.52
N GLY A 339 -48.48 1.68 -26.74
CA GLY A 339 -49.46 1.19 -25.76
C GLY A 339 -48.96 1.11 -24.31
N ASP A 340 -47.68 1.33 -24.02
CA ASP A 340 -47.21 1.38 -22.63
C ASP A 340 -47.84 2.56 -21.87
N THR A 341 -48.24 2.33 -20.61
CA THR A 341 -48.74 3.40 -19.74
C THR A 341 -47.58 4.16 -19.11
N ILE A 342 -47.50 5.48 -19.32
CA ILE A 342 -46.52 6.34 -18.66
C ILE A 342 -47.21 7.02 -17.47
N ARG A 343 -46.62 6.95 -16.27
CA ARG A 343 -47.08 7.68 -15.08
C ARG A 343 -45.95 8.54 -14.52
N VAL A 344 -46.26 9.79 -14.19
CA VAL A 344 -45.39 10.67 -13.39
C VAL A 344 -46.07 10.91 -12.05
N GLU A 345 -45.38 10.56 -10.97
CA GLU A 345 -45.76 10.83 -9.58
C GLU A 345 -44.92 12.03 -9.10
N PHE A 346 -45.51 12.98 -8.39
CA PHE A 346 -44.84 14.22 -7.99
C PHE A 346 -45.40 14.78 -6.69
N SER A 347 -44.54 15.38 -5.85
CA SER A 347 -44.86 15.72 -4.47
C SER A 347 -44.93 17.22 -4.17
N SER A 348 -45.77 17.56 -3.19
CA SER A 348 -45.65 18.81 -2.43
C SER A 348 -44.50 18.67 -1.42
N HIS A 349 -43.71 19.72 -1.20
CA HIS A 349 -42.67 19.69 -0.16
C HIS A 349 -42.49 21.07 0.48
N THR A 350 -41.82 21.15 1.63
CA THR A 350 -41.37 22.41 2.23
C THR A 350 -39.89 22.30 2.61
N ASN A 351 -39.10 23.33 2.30
CA ASN A 351 -37.73 23.46 2.80
C ASN A 351 -37.66 24.19 4.14
N LEU A 352 -38.81 24.57 4.71
CA LEU A 352 -38.99 25.30 5.96
C LEU A 352 -38.41 26.73 5.99
N LYS A 353 -37.93 27.28 4.86
CA LYS A 353 -37.24 28.58 4.81
C LYS A 353 -38.17 29.78 4.66
N ILE A 354 -39.35 29.58 4.08
CA ILE A 354 -40.35 30.64 3.81
C ILE A 354 -41.57 30.42 4.72
N VAL A 355 -41.95 31.48 5.45
CA VAL A 355 -42.99 31.45 6.49
C VAL A 355 -44.27 32.11 5.98
N GLU A 356 -45.39 31.40 6.09
CA GLU A 356 -46.73 31.87 5.75
C GLU A 356 -47.68 31.71 6.95
N GLY A 357 -48.08 32.84 7.54
CA GLY A 357 -48.97 32.86 8.71
C GLY A 357 -48.34 32.16 9.91
N THR A 358 -48.93 31.03 10.33
CA THR A 358 -48.47 30.19 11.44
C THR A 358 -47.69 28.93 11.01
N GLY A 359 -47.35 28.81 9.72
CA GLY A 359 -46.60 27.67 9.17
C GLY A 359 -45.62 28.09 8.10
N THR A 360 -45.17 27.13 7.30
CA THR A 360 -44.26 27.36 6.16
C THR A 360 -44.99 27.16 4.83
N ALA A 361 -44.47 27.84 3.80
CA ALA A 361 -44.89 27.67 2.41
C ALA A 361 -44.50 26.28 1.88
N TYR A 362 -45.21 25.81 0.84
CA TYR A 362 -44.98 24.50 0.23
C TYR A 362 -44.98 24.59 -1.30
N SER A 363 -43.98 23.98 -1.93
CA SER A 363 -43.92 23.73 -3.36
C SER A 363 -44.96 22.70 -3.81
N ARG A 364 -45.20 22.64 -5.12
CA ARG A 364 -46.35 21.98 -5.74
C ARG A 364 -45.98 20.93 -6.79
N GLY A 365 -44.71 20.53 -6.88
CA GLY A 365 -44.27 19.44 -7.76
C GLY A 365 -44.48 19.77 -9.24
N ARG A 366 -44.22 21.02 -9.63
CA ARG A 366 -44.55 21.55 -10.96
C ARG A 366 -43.70 20.91 -12.07
N TRP A 367 -44.33 20.30 -13.08
CA TRP A 367 -43.62 19.74 -14.25
C TRP A 367 -44.33 19.92 -15.59
N LYS A 368 -43.54 19.97 -16.67
CA LYS A 368 -43.97 20.49 -17.99
C LYS A 368 -44.03 19.44 -19.09
N SER A 369 -43.09 18.50 -19.14
CA SER A 369 -43.07 17.47 -20.20
C SER A 369 -42.18 16.27 -19.90
N LEU A 370 -42.41 15.19 -20.67
CA LEU A 370 -41.43 14.14 -20.95
C LEU A 370 -41.06 14.17 -22.44
N GLU A 371 -39.78 14.34 -22.76
CA GLU A 371 -39.21 14.27 -24.11
C GLU A 371 -38.60 12.89 -24.36
N PHE A 372 -39.07 12.17 -25.37
CA PHE A 372 -38.60 10.85 -25.78
C PHE A 372 -37.75 11.00 -27.05
N LYS A 373 -36.42 11.01 -26.91
CA LYS A 373 -35.48 11.06 -28.04
C LYS A 373 -35.19 9.65 -28.57
N CYS A 374 -35.55 9.37 -29.82
CA CYS A 374 -35.43 8.03 -30.43
C CYS A 374 -33.96 7.65 -30.59
N VAL A 375 -33.59 6.47 -30.12
CA VAL A 375 -32.24 5.95 -30.26
C VAL A 375 -32.14 5.21 -31.59
N GLN A 376 -31.90 5.95 -32.68
CA GLN A 376 -31.68 5.36 -34.00
C GLN A 376 -30.45 4.43 -33.95
N SER A 377 -30.68 3.14 -34.17
CA SER A 377 -29.63 2.12 -34.07
C SER A 377 -28.68 2.17 -35.27
N SER A 378 -27.56 2.88 -35.15
CA SER A 378 -26.40 2.58 -35.98
C SER A 378 -25.97 1.12 -35.70
N GLY A 379 -26.06 0.28 -36.72
CA GLY A 379 -26.10 -1.18 -36.55
C GLY A 379 -24.87 -1.77 -35.86
N SER A 380 -25.05 -2.21 -34.61
CA SER A 380 -24.26 -3.27 -33.98
C SER A 380 -25.20 -4.45 -33.75
N VAL A 381 -24.92 -5.58 -34.40
CA VAL A 381 -25.59 -6.85 -34.13
C VAL A 381 -25.33 -7.19 -32.67
N ASN A 382 -26.39 -7.50 -31.91
CA ASN A 382 -26.21 -8.00 -30.55
C ASN A 382 -25.57 -9.39 -30.59
N ILE A 383 -24.37 -9.52 -30.05
CA ILE A 383 -23.64 -10.78 -29.92
C ILE A 383 -24.07 -11.40 -28.58
N PRO A 384 -24.80 -12.53 -28.56
CA PRO A 384 -25.27 -13.12 -27.32
C PRO A 384 -24.12 -13.36 -26.34
N PRO A 385 -24.34 -13.17 -25.03
CA PRO A 385 -23.28 -13.18 -24.04
C PRO A 385 -22.67 -14.57 -23.94
N THR A 386 -21.35 -14.67 -23.88
CA THR A 386 -20.69 -15.92 -23.50
C THR A 386 -20.98 -16.23 -22.02
N ILE A 387 -21.14 -17.51 -21.66
CA ILE A 387 -21.22 -17.94 -20.26
C ILE A 387 -20.66 -19.34 -20.05
N GLN A 388 -19.78 -19.46 -19.06
CA GLN A 388 -19.25 -20.72 -18.56
C GLN A 388 -19.36 -20.79 -17.03
N LEU A 389 -19.52 -21.99 -16.47
CA LEU A 389 -19.40 -22.21 -15.03
C LEU A 389 -17.95 -22.55 -14.70
N ILE A 390 -17.30 -21.71 -13.88
CA ILE A 390 -15.98 -21.96 -13.28
C ILE A 390 -16.09 -22.90 -12.06
N SER A 391 -17.23 -22.83 -11.37
CA SER A 391 -17.54 -23.66 -10.20
C SER A 391 -19.05 -23.96 -10.20
N PRO A 392 -19.49 -25.17 -9.81
CA PRO A 392 -18.70 -26.32 -9.38
C PRO A 392 -17.84 -26.93 -10.49
N ILE A 393 -16.97 -27.88 -10.13
CA ILE A 393 -16.12 -28.63 -11.06
C ILE A 393 -16.85 -29.93 -11.44
N GLN A 394 -16.78 -30.32 -12.72
CA GLN A 394 -17.40 -31.53 -13.24
C GLN A 394 -16.92 -32.79 -12.50
N GLY A 395 -17.86 -33.61 -12.04
CA GLY A 395 -17.62 -34.87 -11.32
C GLY A 395 -17.12 -34.71 -9.87
N ALA A 396 -16.90 -33.48 -9.39
CA ALA A 396 -16.38 -33.26 -8.05
C ALA A 396 -17.41 -33.60 -6.94
N SER A 397 -16.91 -33.84 -5.74
CA SER A 397 -17.72 -33.98 -4.52
C SER A 397 -17.69 -32.69 -3.70
N TYR A 398 -18.84 -32.27 -3.22
CA TYR A 398 -19.04 -31.15 -2.30
C TYR A 398 -19.74 -31.63 -1.03
N TYR A 399 -19.58 -30.89 0.07
CA TYR A 399 -20.29 -31.14 1.33
C TYR A 399 -21.29 -30.01 1.60
N VAL A 400 -22.35 -30.29 2.37
CA VAL A 400 -23.44 -29.33 2.65
C VAL A 400 -22.94 -28.09 3.41
N SER A 401 -21.96 -28.25 4.30
CA SER A 401 -21.36 -27.15 5.07
C SER A 401 -20.39 -26.28 4.28
N ASP A 402 -19.80 -26.82 3.21
CA ASP A 402 -18.95 -26.02 2.29
C ASP A 402 -19.80 -25.13 1.36
N GLY A 403 -21.09 -25.43 1.26
CA GLY A 403 -21.99 -24.92 0.24
C GLY A 403 -21.55 -25.36 -1.16
N VAL A 404 -22.26 -24.86 -2.18
CA VAL A 404 -21.80 -24.95 -3.57
C VAL A 404 -21.80 -23.55 -4.16
N ARG A 405 -20.62 -22.96 -4.35
CA ARG A 405 -20.51 -21.70 -5.09
C ARG A 405 -20.68 -21.97 -6.58
N ILE A 406 -21.81 -21.56 -7.12
CA ILE A 406 -22.00 -21.42 -8.55
C ILE A 406 -21.25 -20.15 -8.96
N ASN A 407 -20.19 -20.27 -9.74
CA ASN A 407 -19.43 -19.12 -10.25
C ASN A 407 -19.57 -19.10 -11.77
N ALA A 408 -20.38 -18.17 -12.28
CA ALA A 408 -20.58 -17.99 -13.71
C ALA A 408 -19.65 -16.88 -14.24
N ASP A 409 -18.73 -17.26 -15.11
CA ASP A 409 -18.00 -16.30 -15.92
C ASP A 409 -18.85 -16.00 -17.16
N ALA A 410 -19.69 -14.98 -17.04
CA ALA A 410 -20.54 -14.47 -18.10
C ALA A 410 -19.97 -13.14 -18.64
N LYS A 411 -19.73 -13.08 -19.95
CA LYS A 411 -19.22 -11.89 -20.64
C LYS A 411 -19.96 -11.64 -21.95
N ASP A 412 -20.51 -10.44 -22.07
CA ASP A 412 -20.96 -9.86 -23.34
C ASP A 412 -19.75 -9.17 -24.02
N THR A 413 -19.75 -9.11 -25.36
CA THR A 413 -18.67 -8.58 -26.21
C THR A 413 -19.10 -7.41 -27.12
N ASP A 414 -20.35 -6.96 -27.05
CA ASP A 414 -20.77 -5.65 -27.61
C ASP A 414 -21.70 -4.84 -26.68
N GLY A 415 -21.96 -5.33 -25.46
CA GLY A 415 -22.67 -4.63 -24.40
C GLY A 415 -22.21 -5.01 -22.98
N PHE A 416 -23.16 -5.35 -22.11
CA PHE A 416 -22.90 -5.91 -20.78
C PHE A 416 -23.95 -6.97 -20.41
N VAL A 417 -23.52 -7.99 -19.65
CA VAL A 417 -24.43 -8.99 -19.09
C VAL A 417 -25.37 -8.33 -18.07
N LYS A 418 -26.63 -8.15 -18.48
CA LYS A 418 -27.75 -7.59 -17.73
C LYS A 418 -28.18 -8.49 -16.57
N SER A 419 -28.15 -9.81 -16.77
CA SER A 419 -28.36 -10.78 -15.71
C SER A 419 -27.72 -12.14 -15.99
N VAL A 420 -27.50 -12.92 -14.94
CA VAL A 420 -27.22 -14.36 -15.02
C VAL A 420 -28.26 -15.12 -14.19
N LYS A 421 -29.03 -15.99 -14.84
CA LYS A 421 -30.02 -16.89 -14.22
C LYS A 421 -29.40 -18.26 -13.99
N ILE A 422 -29.25 -18.63 -12.72
CA ILE A 422 -28.71 -19.92 -12.27
C ILE A 422 -29.85 -20.91 -12.10
N TYR A 423 -29.64 -22.12 -12.60
CA TYR A 423 -30.53 -23.27 -12.50
C TYR A 423 -29.82 -24.45 -11.85
N ALA A 424 -30.54 -25.18 -11.00
CA ALA A 424 -30.07 -26.42 -10.37
C ALA A 424 -31.16 -27.48 -10.46
N ASN A 425 -30.80 -28.69 -10.89
CA ASN A 425 -31.71 -29.81 -11.17
C ASN A 425 -32.88 -29.39 -12.10
N ASN A 426 -32.58 -28.48 -13.04
CA ASN A 426 -33.49 -27.77 -13.96
C ASN A 426 -34.52 -26.81 -13.32
N LEU A 427 -34.48 -26.60 -12.00
CA LEU A 427 -35.25 -25.56 -11.32
C LEU A 427 -34.50 -24.22 -11.30
N PHE A 428 -35.21 -23.11 -11.42
CA PHE A 428 -34.63 -21.76 -11.27
C PHE A 428 -34.26 -21.48 -9.81
N VAL A 429 -33.06 -20.93 -9.60
CA VAL A 429 -32.49 -20.70 -8.25
C VAL A 429 -32.36 -19.22 -7.96
N LYS A 430 -31.67 -18.49 -8.84
CA LYS A 430 -31.30 -17.08 -8.61
C LYS A 430 -31.02 -16.36 -9.92
N GLU A 431 -31.37 -15.08 -9.96
CA GLU A 431 -30.94 -14.14 -10.98
C GLU A 431 -29.95 -13.14 -10.35
N LEU A 432 -28.82 -12.90 -11.02
CA LEU A 432 -27.71 -12.05 -10.60
C LEU A 432 -27.52 -10.92 -11.60
N ASN A 433 -27.76 -9.67 -11.20
CA ASN A 433 -27.81 -8.52 -12.12
C ASN A 433 -26.53 -7.66 -12.13
N THR A 434 -25.48 -8.12 -11.48
CA THR A 434 -24.20 -7.41 -11.33
C THR A 434 -23.04 -8.40 -11.30
N SER A 435 -22.03 -8.15 -12.13
CA SER A 435 -20.77 -8.92 -12.15
C SER A 435 -19.90 -8.57 -10.92
N PRO A 436 -19.13 -9.52 -10.33
CA PRO A 436 -18.96 -10.92 -10.70
C PRO A 436 -20.17 -11.80 -10.35
N PHE A 437 -20.59 -12.66 -11.28
CA PHE A 437 -21.81 -13.47 -11.17
C PHE A 437 -21.57 -14.78 -10.40
N PHE A 438 -21.39 -14.68 -9.08
CA PHE A 438 -21.38 -15.85 -8.20
C PHE A 438 -22.60 -15.91 -7.27
N PHE A 439 -23.04 -17.12 -6.94
CA PHE A 439 -24.07 -17.39 -5.94
C PHE A 439 -23.76 -18.67 -5.17
N ASP A 440 -23.96 -18.64 -3.85
CA ASP A 440 -23.78 -19.80 -2.98
C ASP A 440 -25.12 -20.52 -2.81
N ILE A 441 -25.30 -21.62 -3.56
CA ILE A 441 -26.54 -22.40 -3.49
C ILE A 441 -26.55 -23.31 -2.25
N SER A 442 -27.72 -23.40 -1.63
CA SER A 442 -28.04 -24.24 -0.48
C SER A 442 -29.40 -24.90 -0.67
N GLY A 443 -29.74 -25.88 0.16
CA GLY A 443 -31.03 -26.61 0.06
C GLY A 443 -31.11 -27.64 -1.08
N LEU A 444 -29.99 -27.97 -1.72
CA LEU A 444 -29.92 -29.03 -2.72
C LEU A 444 -30.07 -30.43 -2.08
N PRO A 445 -30.65 -31.41 -2.81
CA PRO A 445 -30.73 -32.79 -2.35
C PRO A 445 -29.35 -33.44 -2.24
N LEU A 446 -29.24 -34.44 -1.37
CA LEU A 446 -28.04 -35.27 -1.27
C LEU A 446 -27.94 -36.24 -2.46
N GLY A 447 -26.72 -36.50 -2.91
CA GLY A 447 -26.44 -37.30 -4.10
C GLY A 447 -26.03 -36.44 -5.30
N GLU A 448 -26.28 -36.94 -6.50
CA GLU A 448 -25.94 -36.23 -7.75
C GLU A 448 -26.83 -35.00 -7.93
N ASN A 449 -26.20 -33.90 -8.35
CA ASN A 449 -26.84 -32.62 -8.67
C ASN A 449 -26.26 -32.06 -9.97
N THR A 450 -27.10 -31.39 -10.76
CA THR A 450 -26.69 -30.77 -12.03
C THR A 450 -27.04 -29.29 -12.05
N VAL A 451 -26.09 -28.43 -12.42
CA VAL A 451 -26.26 -26.97 -12.50
C VAL A 451 -25.87 -26.42 -13.86
N TYR A 452 -26.51 -25.34 -14.25
CA TYR A 452 -26.14 -24.51 -15.40
C TYR A 452 -26.59 -23.07 -15.16
N ALA A 453 -26.10 -22.16 -15.98
CA ALA A 453 -26.50 -20.76 -15.92
C ALA A 453 -26.83 -20.22 -17.33
N ILE A 454 -27.75 -19.27 -17.39
CA ILE A 454 -28.14 -18.55 -18.60
C ILE A 454 -27.75 -17.09 -18.40
N ALA A 455 -26.84 -16.57 -19.23
CA ALA A 455 -26.59 -15.14 -19.30
C ALA A 455 -27.65 -14.45 -20.18
N THR A 456 -28.01 -13.22 -19.83
CA THR A 456 -28.82 -12.30 -20.64
C THR A 456 -28.09 -10.97 -20.71
N ASP A 457 -27.95 -10.39 -21.90
CA ASP A 457 -27.29 -9.10 -22.11
C ASP A 457 -28.24 -7.89 -22.03
N ASN A 458 -27.69 -6.67 -22.16
CA ASN A 458 -28.42 -5.40 -22.09
C ASN A 458 -29.26 -5.07 -23.34
N LYS A 459 -29.23 -5.94 -24.35
CA LYS A 459 -30.05 -5.95 -25.57
C LYS A 459 -30.96 -7.20 -25.64
N ASP A 460 -31.03 -7.98 -24.54
CA ASP A 460 -31.86 -9.16 -24.29
C ASP A 460 -31.57 -10.44 -25.12
N SER A 461 -30.41 -10.59 -25.76
CA SER A 461 -29.98 -11.93 -26.22
C SER A 461 -29.46 -12.77 -25.04
N ILE A 462 -29.44 -14.10 -25.24
CA ILE A 462 -29.08 -15.07 -24.20
C ILE A 462 -28.09 -16.12 -24.70
N ALA A 463 -27.30 -16.67 -23.79
CA ALA A 463 -26.66 -17.98 -23.98
C ALA A 463 -26.71 -18.80 -22.70
N THR A 464 -26.55 -20.12 -22.85
CA THR A 464 -26.64 -21.10 -21.76
C THR A 464 -25.30 -21.81 -21.61
N SER A 465 -24.83 -21.97 -20.38
CA SER A 465 -23.59 -22.70 -20.09
C SER A 465 -23.76 -24.20 -20.36
N SER A 466 -22.63 -24.90 -20.53
CA SER A 466 -22.61 -26.35 -20.33
C SER A 466 -23.20 -26.71 -18.95
N LYS A 467 -23.89 -27.84 -18.86
CA LYS A 467 -24.36 -28.39 -17.58
C LYS A 467 -23.18 -29.03 -16.85
N ILE A 468 -22.99 -28.68 -15.58
CA ILE A 468 -22.01 -29.31 -14.69
C ILE A 468 -22.73 -30.21 -13.70
N THR A 469 -22.28 -31.46 -13.59
CA THR A 469 -22.79 -32.47 -12.67
C THR A 469 -21.76 -32.73 -11.57
N PHE A 470 -22.21 -32.79 -10.32
CA PHE A 470 -21.38 -32.98 -9.13
C PHE A 470 -22.15 -33.78 -8.07
N THR A 471 -21.45 -34.36 -7.09
CA THR A 471 -22.10 -35.04 -5.96
C THR A 471 -22.12 -34.14 -4.73
N LEU A 472 -23.31 -33.83 -4.20
CA LEU A 472 -23.47 -33.23 -2.88
C LEU A 472 -23.58 -34.34 -1.83
N LYS A 473 -22.51 -34.51 -1.06
CA LYS A 473 -22.48 -35.44 0.08
C LYS A 473 -23.04 -34.73 1.31
N LYS A 474 -23.72 -35.49 2.18
CA LYS A 474 -24.01 -34.99 3.53
C LYS A 474 -22.68 -34.70 4.19
N ASP A 475 -22.62 -33.63 4.97
CA ASP A 475 -21.54 -33.49 5.94
C ASP A 475 -21.45 -34.76 6.76
N THR A 476 -20.24 -35.30 6.88
CA THR A 476 -19.88 -35.92 8.14
C THR A 476 -19.96 -34.77 9.13
N ILE A 477 -21.08 -34.65 9.86
CA ILE A 477 -21.20 -33.71 10.97
C ILE A 477 -20.25 -34.23 12.04
N LEU A 478 -18.98 -33.88 11.89
CA LEU A 478 -18.08 -33.77 13.01
C LEU A 478 -18.82 -32.84 13.98
N PRO A 479 -19.17 -33.30 15.19
CA PRO A 479 -19.75 -32.41 16.18
C PRO A 479 -18.80 -31.23 16.34
N VAL A 480 -19.34 -30.01 16.49
CA VAL A 480 -18.56 -28.77 16.57
C VAL A 480 -17.31 -29.03 17.40
N SER A 481 -16.14 -29.00 16.75
CA SER A 481 -14.91 -29.46 17.40
C SER A 481 -14.62 -28.59 18.62
N ALA A 482 -13.77 -29.10 19.50
CA ALA A 482 -13.42 -28.44 20.75
C ALA A 482 -13.08 -26.95 20.54
N ALA A 483 -13.33 -26.14 21.58
CA ALA A 483 -12.88 -24.75 21.60
C ALA A 483 -11.40 -24.67 21.19
N ALA A 484 -11.05 -23.66 20.40
CA ALA A 484 -9.72 -23.48 19.82
C ALA A 484 -8.62 -23.78 20.85
N THR A 485 -7.69 -24.66 20.48
CA THR A 485 -6.63 -25.09 21.41
C THR A 485 -5.76 -23.88 21.71
N LEU A 486 -5.79 -23.43 22.96
CA LEU A 486 -5.01 -22.29 23.44
C LEU A 486 -3.59 -22.76 23.77
N VAL A 487 -2.59 -22.13 23.16
CA VAL A 487 -1.17 -22.41 23.39
C VAL A 487 -0.46 -21.13 23.81
N GLY A 488 0.25 -21.18 24.94
CA GLY A 488 0.94 -20.03 25.55
C GLY A 488 0.39 -19.67 26.94
N GLU A 489 1.06 -18.73 27.62
CA GLU A 489 0.59 -18.23 28.92
C GLU A 489 -0.61 -17.29 28.72
N LEU A 490 -1.74 -17.53 29.41
CA LEU A 490 -2.95 -16.70 29.30
C LEU A 490 -2.83 -15.37 30.07
N LYS A 491 -1.82 -14.55 29.73
CA LYS A 491 -1.43 -13.33 30.45
C LYS A 491 -1.41 -12.10 29.53
N LYS A 492 -1.64 -10.92 30.11
CA LYS A 492 -1.57 -9.63 29.40
C LYS A 492 -0.23 -9.48 28.65
N TRP A 493 -0.28 -9.12 27.37
CA TRP A 493 0.83 -9.02 26.41
C TRP A 493 1.52 -10.34 25.98
N HIS A 494 1.19 -11.50 26.55
CA HIS A 494 1.76 -12.78 26.11
C HIS A 494 1.16 -13.28 24.79
N ASN A 495 1.91 -14.10 24.08
CA ASN A 495 1.49 -14.74 22.84
C ASN A 495 0.53 -15.90 23.15
N ILE A 496 -0.77 -15.70 22.92
CA ILE A 496 -1.79 -16.74 23.04
C ILE A 496 -2.14 -17.20 21.62
N LYS A 497 -1.58 -18.32 21.18
CA LYS A 497 -1.90 -18.90 19.87
C LYS A 497 -3.22 -19.68 20.00
N LEU A 498 -4.21 -19.36 19.16
CA LEU A 498 -5.44 -20.13 19.04
C LEU A 498 -5.29 -21.04 17.83
N VAL A 499 -5.31 -22.36 18.05
CA VAL A 499 -5.20 -23.38 16.99
C VAL A 499 -6.57 -24.02 16.74
N PHE A 500 -7.00 -24.02 15.48
CA PHE A 500 -8.30 -24.53 15.05
C PHE A 500 -8.15 -25.70 14.05
N ASP A 501 -9.07 -26.67 14.14
CA ASP A 501 -9.23 -27.74 13.14
C ASP A 501 -10.14 -27.28 11.98
N GLY A 502 -9.51 -26.85 10.89
CA GLY A 502 -10.19 -26.40 9.68
C GLY A 502 -10.20 -27.43 8.55
N PRO A 503 -10.48 -26.97 7.31
CA PRO A 503 -10.31 -27.80 6.12
C PRO A 503 -8.87 -28.30 5.99
N THR A 504 -8.70 -29.55 5.58
CA THR A 504 -7.38 -30.11 5.24
C THR A 504 -6.93 -29.55 3.90
N THR A 505 -5.68 -29.08 3.82
CA THR A 505 -5.10 -28.46 2.62
C THR A 505 -3.56 -28.55 2.69
N SER A 506 -2.88 -28.05 1.66
CA SER A 506 -1.42 -28.04 1.54
C SER A 506 -0.92 -26.79 0.82
N GLU A 507 0.39 -26.54 0.89
CA GLU A 507 1.07 -25.47 0.15
C GLU A 507 0.82 -25.57 -1.36
N ASP A 508 0.90 -26.78 -1.92
CA ASP A 508 0.63 -27.11 -3.32
C ASP A 508 -0.85 -27.32 -3.67
N ALA A 509 -1.81 -27.00 -2.79
CA ALA A 509 -3.22 -27.27 -3.05
C ALA A 509 -3.74 -26.47 -4.28
N PRO A 510 -4.52 -27.09 -5.20
CA PRO A 510 -5.06 -26.42 -6.39
C PRO A 510 -5.94 -25.19 -6.11
N VAL A 511 -6.43 -25.05 -4.88
CA VAL A 511 -7.05 -23.83 -4.35
C VAL A 511 -6.16 -23.32 -3.23
N SER A 512 -5.38 -22.26 -3.49
CA SER A 512 -4.33 -21.78 -2.58
C SER A 512 -4.89 -21.46 -1.18
N PRO A 513 -4.36 -22.06 -0.11
CA PRO A 513 -4.82 -21.78 1.26
C PRO A 513 -4.51 -20.34 1.68
N PHE A 514 -3.51 -19.71 1.04
CA PHE A 514 -3.04 -18.36 1.33
C PHE A 514 -3.87 -17.29 0.61
N LEU A 515 -4.23 -17.52 -0.66
CA LEU A 515 -4.90 -16.52 -1.50
C LEU A 515 -6.43 -16.65 -1.51
N ASN A 516 -6.95 -17.88 -1.41
CA ASN A 516 -8.39 -18.15 -1.55
C ASN A 516 -9.16 -18.27 -0.24
N TYR A 517 -8.47 -18.37 0.91
CA TYR A 517 -9.11 -18.38 2.21
C TYR A 517 -8.72 -17.13 2.99
N ARG A 518 -9.63 -16.62 3.82
CA ARG A 518 -9.34 -15.56 4.80
C ARG A 518 -9.85 -16.02 6.15
N MET A 519 -8.93 -16.26 7.08
CA MET A 519 -9.22 -16.47 8.48
C MET A 519 -9.05 -15.15 9.22
N ASP A 520 -10.08 -14.72 9.93
CA ASP A 520 -10.09 -13.54 10.80
C ASP A 520 -10.68 -13.93 12.15
N VAL A 521 -10.03 -13.56 13.27
CA VAL A 521 -10.61 -13.76 14.61
C VAL A 521 -10.79 -12.41 15.29
N THR A 522 -12.02 -12.14 15.73
CA THR A 522 -12.38 -10.89 16.41
C THR A 522 -12.43 -11.14 17.92
N PHE A 523 -11.62 -10.40 18.67
CA PHE A 523 -11.51 -10.47 20.12
C PHE A 523 -12.12 -9.21 20.75
N VAL A 524 -13.01 -9.40 21.72
CA VAL A 524 -13.73 -8.34 22.44
C VAL A 524 -13.51 -8.51 23.94
N HIS A 525 -12.87 -7.53 24.57
CA HIS A 525 -12.72 -7.52 26.03
C HIS A 525 -14.08 -7.32 26.74
N GLN A 526 -14.29 -7.94 27.91
CA GLN A 526 -15.54 -7.88 28.68
C GLN A 526 -16.08 -6.46 28.95
N SER A 527 -15.23 -5.43 28.96
CA SER A 527 -15.66 -4.03 29.09
C SER A 527 -16.07 -3.36 27.76
N GLY A 528 -16.39 -4.14 26.73
CA GLY A 528 -16.71 -3.68 25.37
C GLY A 528 -15.54 -3.07 24.58
N SER A 529 -14.38 -2.88 25.21
CA SER A 529 -13.22 -2.20 24.60
C SER A 529 -11.90 -2.64 25.23
N PRO A 530 -10.84 -2.90 24.45
CA PRO A 530 -10.81 -2.80 22.99
C PRO A 530 -11.54 -3.97 22.31
N THR A 531 -11.91 -3.75 21.06
CA THR A 531 -12.20 -4.81 20.09
C THR A 531 -11.08 -4.81 19.07
N ILE A 532 -10.49 -5.97 18.78
CA ILE A 532 -9.48 -6.14 17.72
C ILE A 532 -9.86 -7.29 16.80
N LYS A 533 -9.62 -7.14 15.50
CA LYS A 533 -9.70 -8.24 14.52
C LYS A 533 -8.27 -8.59 14.11
N VAL A 534 -7.90 -9.85 14.21
CA VAL A 534 -6.56 -10.35 13.90
C VAL A 534 -6.65 -11.37 12.77
N PRO A 535 -5.89 -11.22 11.67
CA PRO A 535 -5.83 -12.22 10.62
C PRO A 535 -5.08 -13.47 11.10
N GLY A 536 -5.65 -14.65 10.84
CA GLY A 536 -5.00 -15.96 11.08
C GLY A 536 -4.58 -16.64 9.77
N TYR A 537 -3.72 -17.65 9.81
CA TYR A 537 -3.12 -18.29 8.63
C TYR A 537 -3.19 -19.83 8.66
N PHE A 538 -2.98 -20.45 7.51
CA PHE A 538 -2.86 -21.90 7.40
C PHE A 538 -1.47 -22.37 7.86
N ALA A 539 -1.44 -23.33 8.78
CA ALA A 539 -0.27 -23.73 9.55
C ALA A 539 0.06 -25.23 9.47
N ALA A 540 -0.42 -25.92 8.43
CA ALA A 540 -0.22 -27.36 8.22
C ALA A 540 -0.64 -28.22 9.41
N ASP A 541 0.32 -28.76 10.18
CA ASP A 541 0.11 -29.60 11.36
C ASP A 541 0.13 -28.81 12.69
N GLY A 542 0.46 -27.52 12.65
CA GLY A 542 0.62 -26.64 13.82
C GLY A 542 1.98 -26.72 14.53
N ASN A 543 2.95 -27.45 13.98
CA ASN A 543 4.30 -27.65 14.53
C ASN A 543 5.38 -27.69 13.41
N ALA A 544 5.07 -27.08 12.26
CA ALA A 544 5.79 -27.23 11.00
C ALA A 544 7.30 -26.97 11.11
N LYS A 545 7.77 -26.10 12.02
CA LYS A 545 9.21 -25.91 12.25
C LYS A 545 9.98 -27.17 12.66
N ASN A 546 9.32 -28.11 13.32
CA ASN A 546 9.90 -29.35 13.84
C ASN A 546 9.61 -30.57 12.95
N THR A 547 8.55 -30.52 12.14
CA THR A 547 8.05 -31.64 11.34
C THR A 547 8.23 -31.46 9.83
N SER A 548 8.59 -30.25 9.39
CA SER A 548 8.65 -29.82 7.98
C SER A 548 7.33 -30.07 7.23
N ALA A 549 6.20 -29.95 7.95
CA ALA A 549 4.87 -30.26 7.43
C ALA A 549 4.33 -29.18 6.49
N LYS A 550 4.07 -29.58 5.23
CA LYS A 550 3.51 -28.75 4.14
C LYS A 550 2.01 -28.88 3.96
N ALA A 551 1.39 -29.79 4.72
CA ALA A 551 0.01 -30.22 4.59
C ALA A 551 -0.57 -30.56 5.96
N GLY A 552 -1.88 -30.40 6.09
CA GLY A 552 -2.59 -30.66 7.33
C GLY A 552 -3.87 -29.85 7.43
N ASN A 553 -4.40 -29.70 8.64
CA ASN A 553 -5.71 -29.10 8.89
C ASN A 553 -5.69 -27.95 9.92
N LYS A 554 -4.51 -27.52 10.38
CA LYS A 554 -4.40 -26.49 11.43
C LYS A 554 -4.42 -25.08 10.86
N TRP A 555 -5.22 -24.24 11.50
CA TRP A 555 -5.34 -22.81 11.22
C TRP A 555 -5.08 -22.04 12.51
N VAL A 556 -4.23 -21.02 12.46
CA VAL A 556 -3.64 -20.37 13.65
C VAL A 556 -3.84 -18.87 13.61
N VAL A 557 -4.17 -18.27 14.75
CA VAL A 557 -4.07 -16.82 14.97
C VAL A 557 -3.31 -16.54 16.27
N HIS A 558 -2.50 -15.48 16.28
CA HIS A 558 -1.71 -15.06 17.43
C HIS A 558 -2.43 -13.92 18.14
N PHE A 559 -2.89 -14.16 19.37
CA PHE A 559 -3.60 -13.17 20.17
C PHE A 559 -2.73 -12.59 21.27
N ARG A 560 -2.61 -11.26 21.30
CA ARG A 560 -1.91 -10.46 22.31
C ARG A 560 -2.89 -9.57 23.09
N PRO A 561 -3.40 -10.01 24.25
CA PRO A 561 -4.36 -9.23 25.02
C PRO A 561 -3.70 -8.04 25.71
N SER A 562 -4.22 -6.83 25.47
CA SER A 562 -3.74 -5.58 26.08
C SER A 562 -4.41 -5.26 27.44
N LYS A 563 -5.24 -6.16 27.97
CA LYS A 563 -5.97 -6.03 29.24
C LYS A 563 -6.13 -7.39 29.92
N ILE A 564 -6.12 -7.39 31.25
CA ILE A 564 -6.59 -8.50 32.09
C ILE A 564 -8.12 -8.62 32.04
N GLY A 565 -8.66 -9.77 32.43
CA GLY A 565 -10.10 -10.06 32.44
C GLY A 565 -10.53 -11.01 31.31
N LYS A 566 -11.84 -11.26 31.20
CA LYS A 566 -12.40 -12.12 30.15
C LYS A 566 -12.35 -11.42 28.79
N TRP A 567 -11.92 -12.15 27.78
CA TRP A 567 -12.02 -11.78 26.38
C TRP A 567 -12.84 -12.82 25.63
N ASN A 568 -13.91 -12.38 24.98
CA ASN A 568 -14.68 -13.23 24.08
C ASN A 568 -14.06 -13.16 22.69
N TYR A 569 -13.83 -14.31 22.05
CA TYR A 569 -13.47 -14.36 20.64
C TYR A 569 -14.63 -14.84 19.78
N THR A 570 -14.61 -14.47 18.50
CA THR A 570 -15.43 -15.08 17.45
C THR A 570 -14.53 -15.25 16.22
N ALA A 571 -14.33 -16.50 15.83
CA ALA A 571 -13.56 -16.83 14.65
C ALA A 571 -14.42 -16.75 13.38
N SER A 572 -13.79 -16.46 12.25
CA SER A 572 -14.37 -16.64 10.92
C SER A 572 -13.32 -17.23 9.99
N LEU A 573 -13.74 -18.18 9.16
CA LEU A 573 -12.95 -18.71 8.06
C LEU A 573 -13.82 -18.64 6.81
N GLN A 574 -13.40 -17.82 5.86
CA GLN A 574 -14.13 -17.59 4.62
C GLN A 574 -13.31 -17.98 3.39
N LYS A 575 -13.99 -18.32 2.29
CA LYS A 575 -13.39 -18.78 1.03
C LYS A 575 -13.92 -17.99 -0.18
N GLY A 576 -13.06 -17.74 -1.16
CA GLY A 576 -13.42 -17.06 -2.41
C GLY A 576 -12.22 -16.80 -3.33
N THR A 577 -12.47 -16.34 -4.56
CA THR A 577 -11.40 -15.95 -5.48
C THR A 577 -10.64 -14.75 -4.92
N ASN A 578 -9.34 -14.92 -4.65
CA ASN A 578 -8.43 -13.88 -4.12
C ASN A 578 -8.90 -13.23 -2.80
N LEU A 579 -9.74 -13.90 -2.01
CA LEU A 579 -10.41 -13.31 -0.84
C LEU A 579 -9.46 -12.73 0.22
N ALA A 580 -8.28 -13.32 0.37
CA ALA A 580 -7.30 -12.90 1.37
C ALA A 580 -6.85 -11.44 1.22
N ILE A 581 -6.79 -10.93 -0.02
CA ILE A 581 -6.28 -9.59 -0.33
C ILE A 581 -7.36 -8.49 -0.40
N TYR A 582 -8.62 -8.85 -0.11
CA TYR A 582 -9.75 -7.93 -0.06
C TYR A 582 -10.44 -8.02 1.32
N PRO A 583 -9.94 -7.31 2.36
CA PRO A 583 -10.38 -7.48 3.75
C PRO A 583 -11.86 -7.14 4.00
N ASP A 584 -12.50 -6.34 3.14
CA ASP A 584 -13.93 -6.00 3.25
C ASP A 584 -14.84 -7.00 2.52
N SER A 585 -14.31 -7.82 1.61
CA SER A 585 -15.10 -8.74 0.80
C SER A 585 -15.64 -9.91 1.63
N ILE A 586 -16.87 -10.31 1.36
CA ILE A 586 -17.52 -11.45 2.01
C ILE A 586 -17.31 -12.72 1.17
N GLY A 587 -16.74 -13.75 1.78
CA GLY A 587 -16.60 -15.08 1.19
C GLY A 587 -17.70 -16.04 1.65
N ILE A 588 -17.67 -17.27 1.10
CA ILE A 588 -18.42 -18.38 1.68
C ILE A 588 -17.83 -18.67 3.06
N LYS A 589 -18.64 -18.85 4.09
CA LYS A 589 -18.18 -19.40 5.38
C LYS A 589 -17.84 -20.88 5.20
N VAL A 590 -16.69 -21.35 5.66
CA VAL A 590 -16.24 -22.74 5.47
C VAL A 590 -15.48 -23.29 6.68
N GLY A 591 -15.43 -24.62 6.81
CA GLY A 591 -14.71 -25.31 7.88
C GLY A 591 -15.45 -25.34 9.23
N SER A 592 -15.03 -26.24 10.12
CA SER A 592 -15.77 -26.57 11.35
C SER A 592 -15.88 -25.43 12.38
N PHE A 593 -15.12 -24.34 12.20
CA PHE A 593 -14.94 -23.29 13.20
C PHE A 593 -15.41 -21.89 12.77
N ASP A 594 -15.99 -21.69 11.58
CA ASP A 594 -16.56 -20.36 11.26
C ASP A 594 -17.71 -20.02 12.22
N GLY A 595 -17.65 -18.84 12.83
CA GLY A 595 -18.58 -18.43 13.87
C GLY A 595 -18.32 -19.07 15.24
N GLN A 596 -17.31 -19.93 15.41
CA GLN A 596 -16.96 -20.52 16.71
C GLN A 596 -16.58 -19.40 17.69
N LYS A 597 -17.13 -19.49 18.90
CA LYS A 597 -16.88 -18.56 19.99
C LYS A 597 -16.21 -19.28 21.16
N GLY A 598 -15.47 -18.52 21.94
CA GLY A 598 -14.93 -18.97 23.22
C GLY A 598 -14.51 -17.78 24.07
N GLU A 599 -14.17 -18.06 25.33
CA GLU A 599 -13.71 -17.08 26.30
C GLU A 599 -12.26 -17.38 26.69
N ILE A 600 -11.44 -16.34 26.79
CA ILE A 600 -10.07 -16.40 27.31
C ILE A 600 -10.02 -15.52 28.57
N LEU A 601 -9.78 -16.12 29.73
CA LEU A 601 -9.55 -15.39 30.97
C LEU A 601 -8.08 -14.97 31.05
N VAL A 602 -7.81 -13.69 30.77
CA VAL A 602 -6.46 -13.14 30.74
C VAL A 602 -6.04 -12.68 32.14
N GLN A 603 -4.94 -13.23 32.62
CA GLN A 603 -4.30 -12.91 33.90
C GLN A 603 -3.30 -11.76 33.78
N GLU A 604 -2.83 -11.25 34.90
CA GLU A 604 -1.83 -10.18 34.95
C GLU A 604 -0.46 -10.63 34.41
N ASN A 605 0.30 -9.68 33.85
CA ASN A 605 1.65 -9.95 33.36
C ASN A 605 2.64 -10.07 34.53
N ASP A 606 3.54 -11.06 34.42
CA ASP A 606 4.61 -11.35 35.36
C ASP A 606 6.01 -10.98 34.86
N LYS A 607 6.15 -10.56 33.60
CA LYS A 607 7.44 -10.27 32.97
C LYS A 607 7.91 -8.84 33.27
N THR A 608 9.21 -8.69 33.52
CA THR A 608 9.84 -7.44 33.97
C THR A 608 11.13 -7.13 33.20
N GLY A 609 11.58 -5.87 33.21
CA GLY A 609 12.90 -5.49 32.71
C GLY A 609 12.94 -5.31 31.18
N ASN A 610 13.80 -6.09 30.50
CA ASN A 610 14.03 -5.91 29.07
C ASN A 610 12.95 -6.56 28.18
N ASP A 611 12.40 -7.71 28.58
CA ASP A 611 11.34 -8.44 27.86
C ASP A 611 10.21 -7.49 27.44
N LEU A 612 9.85 -7.46 26.15
CA LEU A 612 8.87 -6.49 25.66
C LEU A 612 7.46 -6.73 26.23
N ARG A 613 7.15 -7.91 26.79
CA ARG A 613 5.89 -8.16 27.53
C ARG A 613 5.78 -7.27 28.77
N ALA A 614 6.90 -6.88 29.38
CA ALA A 614 6.97 -5.88 30.46
C ALA A 614 6.65 -4.44 29.99
N LYS A 615 6.71 -4.18 28.68
CA LYS A 615 6.58 -2.85 28.07
C LYS A 615 5.29 -2.69 27.26
N GLY A 616 4.66 -3.80 26.84
CA GLY A 616 3.52 -3.82 25.92
C GLY A 616 3.91 -3.51 24.47
N LYS A 617 2.95 -3.41 23.55
CA LYS A 617 3.25 -3.14 22.14
C LYS A 617 3.80 -1.71 21.93
N LEU A 618 4.78 -1.57 21.06
CA LEU A 618 5.36 -0.32 20.56
C LEU A 618 4.41 0.30 19.52
N LEU A 619 4.03 1.55 19.72
CA LEU A 619 3.00 2.24 18.91
C LEU A 619 3.43 3.68 18.57
N LYS A 620 2.79 4.28 17.56
CA LYS A 620 2.88 5.71 17.29
C LYS A 620 2.38 6.51 18.50
N SER A 621 3.07 7.60 18.84
CA SER A 621 2.69 8.49 19.95
C SER A 621 2.22 9.87 19.45
N THR A 622 1.88 10.77 20.38
CA THR A 622 1.59 12.19 20.08
C THR A 622 2.86 13.05 20.02
N LYS A 623 4.02 12.45 19.76
CA LYS A 623 5.37 13.06 19.67
C LYS A 623 6.12 12.43 18.49
N ASN A 624 7.24 13.02 18.06
CA ASN A 624 8.10 12.50 16.98
C ASN A 624 8.91 11.23 17.38
N PHE A 625 8.31 10.33 18.15
CA PHE A 625 8.92 9.14 18.75
C PHE A 625 7.85 8.06 18.91
N LEU A 626 8.24 6.79 18.81
CA LEU A 626 7.37 5.67 19.18
C LEU A 626 7.31 5.53 20.71
N GLN A 627 6.25 4.90 21.23
CA GLN A 627 6.04 4.73 22.67
C GLN A 627 5.48 3.34 22.99
N PHE A 628 5.99 2.73 24.07
CA PHE A 628 5.55 1.44 24.58
C PHE A 628 4.22 1.54 25.35
N ALA A 629 3.25 0.69 25.01
CA ALA A 629 1.86 0.81 25.45
C ALA A 629 1.62 0.59 26.95
N GLU A 630 2.36 -0.28 27.64
CA GLU A 630 2.25 -0.50 29.09
C GLU A 630 3.11 0.53 29.83
N SER A 631 4.43 0.47 29.62
CA SER A 631 5.44 1.22 30.39
C SER A 631 5.47 2.73 30.13
N LYS A 632 4.82 3.19 29.04
CA LYS A 632 4.84 4.58 28.53
C LYS A 632 6.24 5.10 28.19
N ALA A 633 7.26 4.24 28.16
CA ALA A 633 8.60 4.61 27.74
C ALA A 633 8.60 4.98 26.25
N TYR A 634 9.16 6.15 25.92
CA TYR A 634 9.45 6.52 24.54
C TYR A 634 10.67 5.73 24.04
N PHE A 635 10.64 5.31 22.78
CA PHE A 635 11.68 4.50 22.16
C PHE A 635 12.68 5.38 21.40
N MET A 636 13.96 5.06 21.55
CA MET A 636 15.03 5.53 20.67
C MET A 636 15.80 4.31 20.18
N LYS A 637 15.94 4.18 18.85
CA LYS A 637 16.40 2.96 18.17
C LYS A 637 17.91 2.92 18.05
N PHE A 638 18.54 1.79 18.36
CA PHE A 638 19.93 1.53 17.98
C PHE A 638 20.27 0.04 17.90
N GLY A 639 21.11 -0.30 16.92
CA GLY A 639 21.56 -1.65 16.63
C GLY A 639 22.26 -1.78 15.28
N PRO A 640 22.52 -3.00 14.80
CA PRO A 640 23.02 -3.24 13.46
C PRO A 640 21.86 -3.17 12.45
N ASP A 641 22.10 -2.55 11.30
CA ASP A 641 21.17 -2.63 10.16
C ASP A 641 21.50 -3.82 9.26
N SER A 642 22.79 -4.13 9.11
CA SER A 642 23.32 -5.28 8.37
C SER A 642 23.55 -6.52 9.26
N PRO A 643 23.45 -7.76 8.75
CA PRO A 643 23.16 -8.09 7.36
C PRO A 643 21.65 -8.17 7.10
N GLU A 644 21.17 -7.61 5.99
CA GLU A 644 19.76 -7.73 5.59
C GLU A 644 19.32 -9.18 5.39
N ASN A 645 20.19 -9.98 4.77
CA ASN A 645 19.90 -11.37 4.44
C ASN A 645 20.06 -12.32 5.65
N LEU A 646 19.98 -11.83 6.89
CA LEU A 646 20.11 -12.62 8.14
C LEU A 646 19.26 -13.90 8.14
N LEU A 647 18.10 -13.88 7.47
CA LEU A 647 17.17 -15.01 7.37
C LEU A 647 17.57 -16.06 6.31
N ASN A 648 18.63 -15.83 5.52
CA ASN A 648 19.23 -16.81 4.63
C ASN A 648 20.24 -17.68 5.41
N TYR A 649 19.72 -18.50 6.33
CA TYR A 649 20.50 -19.22 7.33
C TYR A 649 20.39 -20.74 7.14
N ILE A 650 21.53 -21.44 7.21
CA ILE A 650 21.69 -22.85 6.80
C ILE A 650 20.77 -23.85 7.52
N ASP A 651 20.32 -23.51 8.74
CA ASP A 651 19.52 -24.38 9.59
C ASP A 651 18.01 -24.25 9.34
N PHE A 652 17.55 -23.26 8.56
CA PHE A 652 16.15 -23.22 8.14
C PHE A 652 15.86 -24.29 7.09
N ASP A 653 14.61 -24.74 7.03
CA ASP A 653 14.13 -25.57 5.93
C ASP A 653 14.03 -24.72 4.65
N PHE A 654 14.40 -25.30 3.50
CA PHE A 654 14.34 -24.66 2.20
C PHE A 654 13.84 -25.64 1.14
N ASP A 655 12.76 -25.23 0.48
CA ASP A 655 12.07 -25.99 -0.59
C ASP A 655 12.60 -25.74 -2.01
N ASP A 656 13.59 -24.86 -2.15
CA ASP A 656 14.16 -24.42 -3.42
C ASP A 656 15.66 -24.70 -3.45
N VAL A 657 16.17 -25.14 -4.61
CA VAL A 657 17.60 -25.40 -4.82
C VAL A 657 18.20 -24.20 -5.56
N LEU A 658 19.04 -23.43 -4.87
CA LEU A 658 19.63 -22.18 -5.38
C LEU A 658 20.82 -22.42 -6.34
N ASP A 659 20.63 -23.34 -7.29
CA ASP A 659 21.64 -23.98 -8.15
C ASP A 659 22.36 -23.06 -9.17
N ASN A 660 22.00 -21.78 -9.24
CA ASN A 660 22.48 -20.86 -10.30
C ASN A 660 22.80 -19.43 -9.81
N CYS A 661 23.12 -19.25 -8.54
CA CYS A 661 23.60 -17.95 -8.06
C CYS A 661 25.07 -17.75 -8.44
N ALA A 662 25.35 -16.84 -9.38
CA ALA A 662 26.71 -16.37 -9.63
C ALA A 662 27.28 -15.67 -8.37
N THR A 663 28.11 -16.40 -7.61
CA THR A 663 28.90 -15.99 -6.42
C THR A 663 28.19 -15.31 -5.23
N LYS A 664 26.91 -14.94 -5.34
CA LYS A 664 26.16 -14.20 -4.30
C LYS A 664 25.36 -15.05 -3.29
N CYS A 665 25.12 -16.35 -3.50
CA CYS A 665 24.35 -17.16 -2.54
C CYS A 665 25.16 -17.58 -1.31
N TYR A 666 25.33 -16.63 -0.39
CA TYR A 666 25.92 -16.85 0.93
C TYR A 666 24.84 -17.22 1.95
N GLN A 667 24.84 -18.47 2.41
CA GLN A 667 24.03 -18.89 3.57
C GLN A 667 24.84 -18.71 4.86
N HIS A 668 24.23 -18.04 5.84
CA HIS A 668 24.87 -17.82 7.15
C HIS A 668 25.03 -19.12 7.93
N LEU A 669 26.08 -19.16 8.74
CA LEU A 669 26.37 -20.18 9.76
C LEU A 669 26.25 -19.61 11.19
N TRP A 670 26.40 -18.28 11.35
CA TRP A 670 26.52 -17.53 12.60
C TRP A 670 27.55 -18.12 13.59
N SER A 671 28.59 -18.75 13.03
CA SER A 671 29.54 -19.61 13.74
C SER A 671 30.26 -18.89 14.88
N GLY A 672 30.56 -17.61 14.70
CA GLY A 672 31.18 -16.73 15.71
C GLY A 672 30.30 -16.35 16.90
N HIS A 673 29.10 -16.92 17.01
CA HIS A 673 28.13 -16.75 18.10
C HIS A 673 27.67 -18.07 18.74
N ALA A 674 28.30 -19.22 18.41
CA ALA A 674 28.00 -20.50 19.05
C ALA A 674 28.11 -20.44 20.60
N ASP A 675 29.13 -19.76 21.12
CA ASP A 675 29.34 -19.55 22.57
C ASP A 675 28.34 -18.57 23.22
N ASP A 676 27.61 -17.78 22.43
CA ASP A 676 26.54 -16.91 22.95
C ASP A 676 25.20 -17.65 23.10
N TYR A 677 25.05 -18.86 22.53
CA TYR A 677 23.88 -19.73 22.77
C TYR A 677 23.85 -20.22 24.23
N LYS A 678 22.64 -20.41 24.78
CA LYS A 678 22.44 -20.82 26.18
C LYS A 678 21.46 -21.99 26.26
N THR A 679 21.83 -23.02 27.03
CA THR A 679 20.99 -24.21 27.24
C THR A 679 19.57 -23.84 27.66
N GLY A 680 18.56 -24.39 27.00
CA GLY A 680 17.15 -24.06 27.21
C GLY A 680 16.65 -22.84 26.43
N ASN A 681 17.48 -22.20 25.61
CA ASN A 681 17.02 -21.28 24.56
C ASN A 681 16.45 -22.09 23.38
N PRO A 682 15.49 -21.54 22.62
CA PRO A 682 14.75 -22.32 21.62
C PRO A 682 15.64 -22.88 20.52
N THR A 683 15.21 -24.02 19.99
CA THR A 683 15.72 -24.70 18.81
C THR A 683 14.53 -25.22 18.00
N TRP A 684 14.80 -25.68 16.77
CA TRP A 684 13.86 -26.49 16.00
C TRP A 684 14.54 -27.80 15.55
N GLN A 685 13.74 -28.80 15.18
CA GLN A 685 14.22 -30.14 14.80
C GLN A 685 15.24 -30.69 15.81
N THR A 686 14.90 -30.58 17.10
CA THR A 686 15.74 -30.83 18.28
C THR A 686 16.95 -29.89 18.45
N ASN A 687 17.81 -29.75 17.45
CA ASN A 687 19.15 -29.15 17.61
C ASN A 687 19.48 -27.98 16.69
N LYS A 688 18.67 -27.69 15.66
CA LYS A 688 18.91 -26.58 14.73
C LYS A 688 18.61 -25.22 15.38
N GLY A 689 19.23 -24.16 14.86
CA GLY A 689 18.95 -22.77 15.21
C GLY A 689 19.93 -22.11 16.18
N LYS A 690 20.81 -22.89 16.81
CA LYS A 690 21.58 -22.45 17.99
C LYS A 690 22.47 -21.24 17.73
N ASN A 691 23.17 -21.20 16.60
CA ASN A 691 24.12 -20.12 16.30
C ASN A 691 23.42 -18.77 16.06
N LEU A 692 22.31 -18.77 15.31
CA LEU A 692 21.49 -17.57 15.10
C LEU A 692 20.83 -17.10 16.42
N ILE A 693 20.31 -18.02 17.23
CA ILE A 693 19.81 -17.72 18.58
C ILE A 693 20.93 -17.18 19.50
N GLY A 694 22.17 -17.65 19.31
CA GLY A 694 23.38 -17.09 19.92
C GLY A 694 23.69 -15.66 19.44
N ALA A 695 23.54 -15.36 18.14
CA ALA A 695 23.71 -14.00 17.62
C ALA A 695 22.69 -13.02 18.21
N ILE A 696 21.41 -13.44 18.33
CA ILE A 696 20.36 -12.68 19.03
C ILE A 696 20.69 -12.50 20.53
N ASN A 697 21.20 -13.54 21.20
CA ASN A 697 21.70 -13.42 22.58
C ASN A 697 22.84 -12.42 22.71
N TYR A 698 23.80 -12.42 21.78
CA TYR A 698 24.90 -11.46 21.77
C TYR A 698 24.39 -10.02 21.65
N LEU A 699 23.46 -9.76 20.72
CA LEU A 699 22.89 -8.42 20.53
C LEU A 699 22.24 -7.89 21.82
N ALA A 700 21.40 -8.69 22.47
CA ALA A 700 20.67 -8.28 23.67
C ALA A 700 21.49 -8.29 24.96
N ASP A 701 22.23 -9.37 25.23
CA ASP A 701 22.91 -9.57 26.52
C ASP A 701 24.32 -8.93 26.55
N SER A 702 25.05 -8.98 25.44
CA SER A 702 26.48 -8.64 25.37
C SER A 702 26.72 -7.24 24.77
N ALA A 703 26.18 -6.96 23.59
CA ALA A 703 26.24 -5.64 22.95
C ALA A 703 25.25 -4.64 23.59
N LYS A 704 24.10 -5.14 24.06
CA LYS A 704 23.01 -4.37 24.68
C LYS A 704 22.44 -3.30 23.74
N VAL A 705 22.24 -3.69 22.48
CA VAL A 705 21.42 -2.97 21.50
C VAL A 705 19.94 -3.18 21.80
N ASN A 706 19.04 -2.42 21.16
CA ASN A 706 17.60 -2.53 21.38
C ASN A 706 16.77 -2.76 20.12
N SER A 707 17.42 -2.85 18.95
CA SER A 707 16.79 -3.14 17.65
C SER A 707 17.77 -3.89 16.75
N PHE A 708 17.26 -4.54 15.70
CA PHE A 708 18.03 -5.01 14.55
C PHE A 708 17.15 -5.08 13.30
N SER A 709 17.75 -4.99 12.11
CA SER A 709 17.06 -5.06 10.81
C SER A 709 17.23 -6.42 10.15
N MET A 710 16.29 -6.71 9.26
CA MET A 710 16.39 -7.80 8.28
C MET A 710 15.40 -7.55 7.12
N SER A 711 15.73 -8.05 5.93
CA SER A 711 14.79 -8.11 4.80
C SER A 711 14.00 -9.41 4.83
N LEU A 712 12.68 -9.34 4.62
CA LEU A 712 11.81 -10.53 4.49
C LEU A 712 11.70 -11.03 3.05
N GLN A 713 12.09 -10.20 2.07
CA GLN A 713 12.11 -10.53 0.65
C GLN A 713 13.23 -9.75 -0.07
N GLY A 714 14.37 -10.39 -0.28
CA GLY A 714 15.53 -9.78 -0.93
C GLY A 714 16.68 -9.44 0.03
N GLY A 715 17.21 -8.23 -0.13
CA GLY A 715 18.61 -7.88 0.12
C GLY A 715 19.40 -8.07 -1.18
N ASP A 716 20.54 -7.37 -1.31
CA ASP A 716 21.36 -7.22 -2.54
C ASP A 716 21.77 -8.59 -3.16
N ASP A 717 21.72 -9.68 -2.39
CA ASP A 717 22.00 -11.05 -2.84
C ASP A 717 20.79 -11.80 -3.46
N LEU A 718 19.57 -11.28 -3.25
CA LEU A 718 18.25 -11.78 -3.64
C LEU A 718 17.78 -13.08 -2.96
N ASN A 719 18.30 -13.46 -1.77
CA ASN A 719 18.18 -14.85 -1.28
C ASN A 719 17.26 -15.09 -0.08
N VAL A 720 16.80 -14.05 0.64
CA VAL A 720 15.67 -14.23 1.56
C VAL A 720 14.35 -14.19 0.79
N PHE A 721 13.50 -15.20 0.97
CA PHE A 721 12.12 -15.21 0.48
C PHE A 721 11.21 -16.13 1.33
N PRO A 722 9.92 -15.80 1.49
CA PRO A 722 8.97 -16.52 2.36
C PRO A 722 8.24 -17.68 1.66
N TRP A 723 8.51 -17.89 0.37
CA TRP A 723 7.82 -18.86 -0.47
C TRP A 723 8.54 -20.21 -0.51
N THR A 724 7.82 -21.24 -0.97
CA THR A 724 8.42 -22.56 -1.24
C THR A 724 9.50 -22.47 -2.31
N LYS A 725 9.30 -21.63 -3.34
CA LYS A 725 10.33 -21.30 -4.34
C LYS A 725 10.38 -19.82 -4.66
N LYS A 726 11.56 -19.34 -5.07
CA LYS A 726 11.94 -17.92 -5.30
C LYS A 726 11.02 -17.14 -6.25
N ASN A 727 10.23 -17.83 -7.07
CA ASN A 727 9.26 -17.25 -8.02
C ASN A 727 7.80 -17.74 -7.84
N GLU A 728 7.49 -18.61 -6.87
CA GLU A 728 6.14 -19.17 -6.67
C GLU A 728 5.31 -18.33 -5.65
N TYR A 729 5.13 -17.04 -5.96
CA TYR A 729 4.56 -16.01 -5.08
C TYR A 729 3.14 -16.24 -4.50
N ALA A 730 2.49 -17.36 -4.84
CA ALA A 730 1.18 -17.79 -4.35
C ALA A 730 1.23 -18.91 -3.29
N LYS A 731 2.43 -19.42 -2.96
CA LYS A 731 2.68 -20.52 -2.01
C LYS A 731 3.73 -20.14 -0.98
N PHE A 732 3.40 -20.22 0.30
CA PHE A 732 4.31 -19.86 1.40
C PHE A 732 4.88 -21.11 2.06
N ASP A 733 6.15 -21.08 2.44
CA ASP A 733 6.85 -22.17 3.13
C ASP A 733 6.49 -22.12 4.62
N ILE A 734 5.59 -23.00 5.05
CA ILE A 734 4.99 -22.95 6.38
C ILE A 734 6.03 -23.30 7.45
N SER A 735 6.93 -24.25 7.15
CA SER A 735 8.06 -24.66 7.98
C SER A 735 9.05 -23.54 8.26
N LYS A 736 9.60 -22.93 7.21
CA LYS A 736 10.55 -21.81 7.27
C LYS A 736 9.97 -20.64 8.08
N LEU A 737 8.69 -20.31 7.87
CA LEU A 737 8.05 -19.18 8.55
C LEU A 737 7.76 -19.43 10.05
N ASP A 738 7.51 -20.67 10.48
CA ASP A 738 7.42 -21.02 11.92
C ASP A 738 8.82 -21.09 12.59
N GLN A 739 9.87 -21.38 11.81
CA GLN A 739 11.26 -21.22 12.26
C GLN A 739 11.65 -19.74 12.41
N TRP A 740 11.21 -18.86 11.50
CA TRP A 740 11.38 -17.40 11.62
C TRP A 740 10.67 -16.83 12.86
N GLU A 741 9.40 -17.20 13.09
CA GLU A 741 8.65 -16.88 14.34
C GLU A 741 9.43 -17.27 15.59
N THR A 742 10.18 -18.38 15.56
CA THR A 742 10.95 -18.86 16.70
C THR A 742 12.16 -17.96 17.02
N VAL A 743 12.77 -17.33 16.00
CA VAL A 743 13.83 -16.33 16.16
C VAL A 743 13.25 -14.99 16.64
N PHE A 744 12.14 -14.56 16.05
CA PHE A 744 11.47 -13.29 16.38
C PHE A 744 10.87 -13.29 17.80
N GLU A 745 10.23 -14.38 18.21
CA GLU A 745 9.68 -14.56 19.56
C GLU A 745 10.80 -14.60 20.62
N HIS A 746 11.97 -15.17 20.32
CA HIS A 746 13.15 -15.09 21.20
C HIS A 746 13.71 -13.66 21.31
N ALA A 747 13.82 -12.94 20.18
CA ALA A 747 14.28 -11.56 20.15
C ALA A 747 13.37 -10.60 20.95
N GLU A 748 12.05 -10.77 20.86
CA GLU A 748 11.07 -10.01 21.65
C GLU A 748 11.24 -10.27 23.16
N GLN A 749 11.40 -11.53 23.57
CA GLN A 749 11.65 -11.91 24.97
C GLN A 749 12.97 -11.34 25.49
N LYS A 750 13.96 -11.17 24.60
CA LYS A 750 15.23 -10.50 24.88
C LYS A 750 15.14 -8.98 24.95
N GLY A 751 14.05 -8.37 24.49
CA GLY A 751 13.83 -6.93 24.52
C GLY A 751 14.29 -6.17 23.28
N LEU A 752 14.53 -6.88 22.17
CA LEU A 752 14.88 -6.29 20.88
C LEU A 752 13.61 -5.96 20.07
N VAL A 753 13.60 -4.79 19.44
CA VAL A 753 12.62 -4.41 18.41
C VAL A 753 13.04 -4.98 17.06
N LEU A 754 12.07 -5.52 16.33
CA LEU A 754 12.23 -6.04 14.97
C LEU A 754 11.99 -4.90 13.98
N HIS A 755 12.98 -4.54 13.16
CA HIS A 755 12.79 -3.67 12.01
C HIS A 755 12.72 -4.55 10.75
N LEU A 756 11.52 -4.78 10.22
CA LEU A 756 11.31 -5.72 9.11
C LEU A 756 11.16 -4.95 7.80
N LYS A 757 12.23 -4.95 6.99
CA LYS A 757 12.23 -4.45 5.61
C LYS A 757 11.42 -5.43 4.77
N LEU A 758 10.21 -5.04 4.34
CA LEU A 758 9.26 -5.97 3.75
C LEU A 758 9.77 -6.54 2.42
N ALA A 759 10.28 -5.69 1.52
CA ALA A 759 11.12 -6.15 0.42
C ALA A 759 12.03 -5.02 -0.08
N GLU A 760 12.97 -5.38 -0.94
CA GLU A 760 13.88 -4.44 -1.61
C GLU A 760 13.24 -3.78 -2.85
N ALA A 761 13.80 -2.65 -3.31
CA ALA A 761 13.26 -1.86 -4.41
C ALA A 761 13.17 -2.65 -5.75
N GLU A 762 14.15 -3.47 -6.07
CA GLU A 762 14.14 -4.42 -7.20
C GLU A 762 13.27 -5.65 -6.94
N ASN A 763 13.20 -6.12 -5.70
CA ASN A 763 12.42 -7.29 -5.35
C ASN A 763 10.91 -7.01 -5.45
N PHE A 764 10.47 -5.78 -5.15
CA PHE A 764 9.10 -5.36 -5.46
C PHE A 764 8.77 -5.33 -6.95
N LYS A 765 9.72 -5.08 -7.86
CA LYS A 765 9.46 -5.05 -9.32
C LYS A 765 9.05 -6.43 -9.87
N LYS A 766 9.29 -7.50 -9.09
CA LYS A 766 8.92 -8.89 -9.40
C LYS A 766 7.50 -9.24 -8.94
N LEU A 767 6.93 -8.47 -8.01
CA LEU A 767 5.60 -8.70 -7.42
C LEU A 767 4.55 -7.82 -8.08
N ASN A 768 3.51 -8.44 -8.66
CA ASN A 768 2.31 -7.72 -9.08
C ASN A 768 1.43 -7.33 -7.87
N ASN A 769 0.42 -6.49 -8.09
CA ASN A 769 -0.47 -6.00 -7.02
C ASN A 769 -1.28 -7.07 -6.28
N ILE A 770 -1.43 -8.28 -6.83
CA ILE A 770 -2.06 -9.42 -6.13
C ILE A 770 -1.06 -10.03 -5.15
N PHE A 771 0.13 -10.40 -5.65
CA PHE A 771 1.15 -11.06 -4.83
C PHE A 771 1.75 -10.14 -3.77
N LEU A 772 1.90 -8.84 -4.07
CA LEU A 772 2.30 -7.82 -3.08
C LEU A 772 1.33 -7.77 -1.89
N LYS A 773 0.02 -7.72 -2.17
CA LYS A 773 -1.03 -7.68 -1.13
C LYS A 773 -1.15 -9.00 -0.37
N LEU A 774 -0.89 -10.12 -1.02
CA LEU A 774 -0.86 -11.45 -0.42
C LEU A 774 0.33 -11.61 0.53
N PHE A 775 1.52 -11.19 0.09
CA PHE A 775 2.73 -11.16 0.90
C PHE A 775 2.55 -10.28 2.15
N TYR A 776 2.11 -9.03 1.97
CA TYR A 776 1.79 -8.14 3.10
C TYR A 776 0.76 -8.77 4.06
N ARG A 777 -0.23 -9.51 3.55
CA ARG A 777 -1.23 -10.21 4.37
C ARG A 777 -0.58 -11.31 5.21
N GLU A 778 0.18 -12.22 4.60
CA GLU A 778 0.78 -13.34 5.34
C GLU A 778 1.84 -12.88 6.35
N MET A 779 2.63 -11.84 6.05
CA MET A 779 3.58 -11.30 7.02
C MET A 779 2.87 -10.67 8.24
N VAL A 780 1.77 -9.94 8.03
CA VAL A 780 0.95 -9.39 9.14
C VAL A 780 0.25 -10.50 9.93
N ALA A 781 -0.28 -11.53 9.28
CA ALA A 781 -0.95 -12.65 9.94
C ALA A 781 0.01 -13.51 10.79
N ARG A 782 1.28 -13.63 10.39
CA ARG A 782 2.30 -14.43 11.08
C ARG A 782 3.09 -13.66 12.11
N PHE A 783 3.39 -12.37 11.87
CA PHE A 783 4.35 -11.59 12.65
C PHE A 783 3.79 -10.27 13.23
N GLY A 784 2.61 -9.81 12.81
CA GLY A 784 2.01 -8.53 13.26
C GLY A 784 1.65 -8.47 14.76
N HIS A 785 1.59 -9.63 15.42
CA HIS A 785 1.41 -9.77 16.87
C HIS A 785 2.61 -9.25 17.68
N HIS A 786 3.81 -9.15 17.11
CA HIS A 786 5.00 -8.79 17.87
C HIS A 786 4.88 -7.43 18.58
N LEU A 787 5.41 -7.39 19.80
CA LEU A 787 5.31 -6.22 20.67
C LEU A 787 6.29 -5.12 20.26
N GLY A 788 7.52 -5.47 19.86
CA GLY A 788 8.47 -4.54 19.26
C GLY A 788 8.62 -4.83 17.79
N LEU A 789 7.85 -4.13 16.96
CA LEU A 789 7.86 -4.30 15.51
C LEU A 789 7.71 -2.96 14.80
N GLU A 790 8.54 -2.74 13.80
CA GLU A 790 8.44 -1.67 12.80
C GLU A 790 8.30 -2.34 11.43
N LEU A 791 7.18 -2.11 10.72
CA LEU A 791 6.93 -2.65 9.38
C LEU A 791 7.41 -1.64 8.34
N ASN A 792 8.54 -1.90 7.71
CA ASN A 792 9.10 -1.01 6.71
C ASN A 792 8.62 -1.41 5.30
N ILE A 793 7.95 -0.48 4.61
CA ILE A 793 7.33 -0.69 3.29
C ILE A 793 8.34 -1.18 2.26
N SER A 794 9.59 -0.71 2.30
CA SER A 794 10.62 -1.04 1.32
C SER A 794 12.01 -0.63 1.76
N GLU A 795 13.00 -1.39 1.31
CA GLU A 795 14.39 -0.93 1.23
C GLU A 795 14.64 -0.08 -0.02
N GLU A 796 15.62 0.83 0.04
CA GLU A 796 16.02 1.83 -0.96
C GLU A 796 14.86 2.39 -1.80
N PHE A 797 13.72 2.74 -1.18
CA PHE A 797 12.52 3.06 -1.96
C PHE A 797 12.77 4.22 -2.94
N ALA A 798 12.58 3.92 -4.21
CA ALA A 798 12.84 4.79 -5.37
C ALA A 798 14.29 5.31 -5.55
N GLY A 799 15.28 4.75 -4.86
CA GLY A 799 16.69 5.18 -4.88
C GLY A 799 17.39 5.20 -6.23
N VAL A 800 17.30 4.10 -6.98
CA VAL A 800 18.05 3.94 -8.23
C VAL A 800 17.46 4.80 -9.36
N GLN A 801 18.30 5.53 -10.10
CA GLN A 801 17.89 6.18 -11.35
C GLN A 801 17.35 5.12 -12.33
N GLY A 802 16.04 5.16 -12.63
CA GLY A 802 15.35 4.11 -13.38
C GLY A 802 14.45 3.19 -12.55
N THR A 803 14.02 3.60 -11.35
CA THR A 803 13.06 2.85 -10.52
C THR A 803 11.67 2.65 -11.13
N GLY A 804 11.33 3.35 -12.22
CA GLY A 804 10.11 3.15 -13.00
C GLY A 804 8.92 4.02 -12.57
N PHE A 805 9.07 4.78 -11.49
CA PHE A 805 8.18 5.90 -11.14
C PHE A 805 8.53 7.12 -12.03
N GLY A 806 7.53 7.89 -12.45
CA GLY A 806 7.73 9.08 -13.29
C GLY A 806 8.31 10.27 -12.51
N THR A 807 7.81 10.48 -11.29
CA THR A 807 8.20 11.56 -10.38
C THR A 807 8.26 11.06 -8.93
N TYR A 808 8.90 11.84 -8.04
CA TYR A 808 8.87 11.60 -6.60
C TYR A 808 7.45 11.60 -6.01
N LYS A 809 6.52 12.34 -6.64
CA LYS A 809 5.12 12.37 -6.27
C LYS A 809 4.40 11.07 -6.59
N ASP A 810 4.70 10.45 -7.74
CA ASP A 810 4.14 9.13 -8.09
C ASP A 810 4.67 8.05 -7.13
N ALA A 811 5.95 8.11 -6.78
CA ALA A 811 6.55 7.24 -5.76
C ALA A 811 5.87 7.43 -4.39
N ALA A 812 5.63 8.68 -3.96
CA ALA A 812 4.92 8.99 -2.72
C ALA A 812 3.49 8.46 -2.70
N ILE A 813 2.73 8.57 -3.81
CA ILE A 813 1.38 8.01 -3.94
C ILE A 813 1.42 6.48 -3.75
N VAL A 814 2.33 5.78 -4.41
CA VAL A 814 2.48 4.31 -4.28
C VAL A 814 2.90 3.90 -2.87
N ALA A 815 3.74 4.69 -2.18
CA ALA A 815 4.07 4.45 -0.77
C ALA A 815 2.83 4.61 0.14
N ILE A 816 2.02 5.66 -0.07
CA ILE A 816 0.77 5.91 0.67
C ILE A 816 -0.24 4.77 0.47
N GLU A 817 -0.44 4.29 -0.75
CA GLU A 817 -1.32 3.15 -1.03
C GLU A 817 -0.90 1.87 -0.30
N ARG A 818 0.41 1.58 -0.29
CA ARG A 818 0.99 0.42 0.43
C ARG A 818 0.80 0.55 1.93
N ALA A 819 1.10 1.71 2.50
CA ALA A 819 0.94 2.00 3.93
C ALA A 819 -0.51 1.86 4.39
N ASN A 820 -1.45 2.42 3.62
CA ASN A 820 -2.88 2.39 3.93
C ASN A 820 -3.50 0.99 3.75
N TYR A 821 -2.95 0.13 2.88
CA TYR A 821 -3.32 -1.29 2.86
C TYR A 821 -2.83 -2.03 4.11
N LEU A 822 -1.55 -1.86 4.50
CA LEU A 822 -0.99 -2.47 5.72
C LEU A 822 -1.78 -2.07 6.99
N LYS A 823 -2.06 -0.76 7.15
CA LYS A 823 -2.89 -0.21 8.25
C LYS A 823 -4.33 -0.73 8.27
N LYS A 824 -4.84 -1.30 7.17
CA LYS A 824 -6.18 -1.89 7.07
C LYS A 824 -6.24 -3.37 7.45
N ILE A 825 -5.13 -4.11 7.28
CA ILE A 825 -5.05 -5.54 7.62
C ILE A 825 -4.48 -5.80 9.02
N ASP A 826 -3.67 -4.90 9.57
CA ASP A 826 -3.10 -5.05 10.91
C ASP A 826 -4.01 -4.47 12.01
N GLY A 827 -4.71 -5.36 12.72
CA GLY A 827 -5.50 -5.01 13.91
C GLY A 827 -4.68 -4.50 15.11
N TYR A 828 -3.36 -4.69 15.12
CA TYR A 828 -2.46 -4.25 16.20
C TYR A 828 -1.89 -2.85 16.01
N LYS A 829 -2.11 -2.20 14.86
CA LYS A 829 -1.66 -0.82 14.55
C LYS A 829 -0.14 -0.63 14.70
N THR A 830 0.61 -1.59 14.19
CA THR A 830 2.07 -1.57 14.14
C THR A 830 2.58 -0.33 13.39
N PRO A 831 3.59 0.39 13.92
CA PRO A 831 4.20 1.52 13.24
C PRO A 831 4.73 1.16 11.84
N ILE A 832 4.39 2.00 10.85
CA ILE A 832 4.85 1.82 9.47
C ILE A 832 6.02 2.76 9.17
N ALA A 833 7.11 2.18 8.66
CA ALA A 833 8.26 2.87 8.12
C ALA A 833 8.29 2.85 6.59
N LEU A 834 9.09 3.74 6.03
CA LEU A 834 9.60 3.69 4.67
C LEU A 834 11.11 3.96 4.78
N HIS A 835 11.96 3.09 4.23
CA HIS A 835 13.35 3.46 3.91
C HIS A 835 13.42 3.91 2.45
N THR A 836 14.30 4.87 2.17
CA THR A 836 14.30 5.62 0.90
C THR A 836 15.72 5.76 0.40
N GLY A 837 15.94 5.45 -0.88
CA GLY A 837 17.28 5.36 -1.44
C GLY A 837 18.03 6.71 -1.51
N PRO A 838 19.32 6.70 -1.89
CA PRO A 838 20.23 7.81 -1.61
C PRO A 838 19.83 9.05 -2.42
N ASN A 839 19.95 10.23 -1.81
CA ASN A 839 19.43 11.52 -2.31
C ASN A 839 17.90 11.64 -2.50
N THR A 840 17.14 10.54 -2.56
CA THR A 840 15.71 10.58 -2.89
C THR A 840 14.79 10.86 -1.70
N GLY A 841 15.17 10.40 -0.51
CA GLY A 841 14.31 10.40 0.68
C GLY A 841 13.67 11.74 0.99
N LYS A 842 14.46 12.80 1.15
CA LYS A 842 13.95 14.16 1.44
C LYS A 842 12.86 14.62 0.46
N LEU A 843 12.94 14.24 -0.82
CA LEU A 843 11.96 14.64 -1.85
C LEU A 843 10.67 13.82 -1.74
N ILE A 844 10.79 12.52 -1.47
CA ILE A 844 9.64 11.62 -1.29
C ILE A 844 8.91 11.94 0.02
N TYR A 845 9.63 12.17 1.13
CA TYR A 845 9.02 12.61 2.39
C TYR A 845 8.33 13.95 2.26
N ASP A 846 8.88 14.91 1.52
CA ASP A 846 8.23 16.20 1.28
C ASP A 846 6.90 16.07 0.51
N GLU A 847 6.80 15.13 -0.44
CA GLU A 847 5.53 14.80 -1.11
C GLU A 847 4.56 14.06 -0.19
N ILE A 848 5.00 13.04 0.56
CA ILE A 848 4.14 12.31 1.52
C ILE A 848 3.57 13.26 2.58
N ILE A 849 4.38 14.16 3.14
CA ILE A 849 3.98 15.18 4.13
C ILE A 849 2.92 16.15 3.58
N ASN A 850 2.85 16.31 2.26
CA ASN A 850 1.88 17.15 1.59
C ASN A 850 0.62 16.41 1.12
N LEU A 851 0.72 15.13 0.78
CA LEU A 851 -0.39 14.29 0.31
C LEU A 851 -1.17 13.63 1.45
N ASP A 852 -0.51 12.81 2.26
CA ASP A 852 -1.08 12.16 3.45
C ASP A 852 0.04 11.97 4.49
N PRO A 853 0.22 12.94 5.41
CA PRO A 853 1.27 12.85 6.42
C PRO A 853 0.95 11.77 7.49
N ASN A 854 -0.23 11.14 7.49
CA ASN A 854 -0.57 10.06 8.42
C ASN A 854 -0.43 8.65 7.81
N ALA A 855 -0.11 8.55 6.52
CA ALA A 855 0.12 7.28 5.83
C ALA A 855 1.27 6.48 6.48
N ILE A 856 2.39 7.13 6.81
CA ILE A 856 3.53 6.52 7.53
C ILE A 856 3.70 7.12 8.94
N ASP A 857 4.49 6.44 9.76
CA ASP A 857 4.72 6.77 11.17
C ASP A 857 6.21 6.90 11.52
N ILE A 858 7.09 6.43 10.63
CA ILE A 858 8.54 6.45 10.74
C ILE A 858 9.13 6.89 9.40
N ALA A 859 10.07 7.84 9.41
CA ALA A 859 11.01 8.06 8.31
C ALA A 859 12.32 7.31 8.63
N SER A 860 12.72 6.39 7.76
CA SER A 860 14.00 5.69 7.83
C SER A 860 14.93 6.31 6.77
N LEU A 861 16.12 6.76 7.18
CA LEU A 861 17.01 7.58 6.35
C LEU A 861 18.31 6.85 5.99
N GLN A 862 18.62 6.85 4.70
CA GLN A 862 19.94 6.64 4.13
C GLN A 862 20.65 7.99 3.96
N ASP A 863 21.92 8.09 4.33
CA ASP A 863 22.71 9.32 4.11
C ASP A 863 22.92 9.61 2.61
N ALA A 864 22.74 10.87 2.21
CA ALA A 864 22.59 11.29 0.81
C ALA A 864 23.80 10.97 -0.10
N GLU A 865 25.02 11.34 0.31
CA GLU A 865 26.26 11.05 -0.42
C GLU A 865 27.45 10.88 0.54
N ALA A 866 28.46 10.13 0.10
CA ALA A 866 29.71 9.98 0.84
C ALA A 866 30.38 11.35 1.07
N ASN A 867 30.78 11.59 2.33
CA ASN A 867 31.36 12.84 2.86
C ASN A 867 30.38 13.99 3.16
N ASN A 868 29.11 13.97 2.73
CA ASN A 868 28.13 14.99 3.08
C ASN A 868 27.43 14.68 4.43
N TRP A 869 28.23 14.41 5.46
CA TRP A 869 27.76 13.85 6.73
C TRP A 869 26.80 14.74 7.52
N ASP A 870 26.76 16.06 7.28
CA ASP A 870 25.83 16.95 7.97
C ASP A 870 24.36 16.72 7.56
N ALA A 871 24.10 15.95 6.48
CA ALA A 871 22.78 15.58 6.00
C ALA A 871 21.89 14.96 7.10
N SER A 872 22.41 13.99 7.87
CA SER A 872 21.63 13.26 8.88
C SER A 872 21.03 14.18 9.97
N TYR A 873 21.71 15.28 10.28
CA TYR A 873 21.18 16.35 11.15
C TYR A 873 20.17 17.25 10.42
N LEU A 874 20.48 17.69 9.18
CA LEU A 874 19.59 18.57 8.42
C LEU A 874 18.24 17.91 8.13
N ASP A 875 18.24 16.65 7.72
CA ASP A 875 17.02 15.92 7.37
C ASP A 875 16.19 15.55 8.61
N ALA A 876 16.81 15.08 9.69
CA ALA A 876 16.12 14.88 10.97
C ALA A 876 15.44 16.17 11.45
N LYS A 877 16.13 17.32 11.37
CA LYS A 877 15.60 18.65 11.74
C LYS A 877 14.51 19.17 10.80
N ASN A 878 14.61 18.89 9.51
CA ASN A 878 13.66 19.38 8.52
C ASN A 878 12.38 18.54 8.51
N ILE A 879 12.49 17.22 8.58
CA ILE A 879 11.37 16.30 8.72
C ILE A 879 10.68 16.52 10.07
N SER A 880 11.42 16.55 11.19
CA SER A 880 10.83 16.73 12.53
C SER A 880 10.02 18.01 12.68
N ARG A 881 10.47 19.12 12.05
CA ARG A 881 9.72 20.38 11.97
C ARG A 881 8.45 20.23 11.12
N LYS A 882 8.56 19.67 9.92
CA LYS A 882 7.45 19.57 8.95
C LYS A 882 6.34 18.64 9.44
N VAL A 883 6.68 17.46 9.98
CA VAL A 883 5.68 16.50 10.52
C VAL A 883 4.98 17.08 11.74
N LYS A 884 5.68 17.86 12.56
CA LYS A 884 5.09 18.57 13.72
C LYS A 884 4.16 19.70 13.29
N GLN A 885 4.50 20.46 12.25
CA GLN A 885 3.62 21.46 11.64
C GLN A 885 2.34 20.85 11.03
N LYS A 886 2.38 19.59 10.60
CA LYS A 886 1.23 18.82 10.07
C LYS A 886 0.53 17.96 11.13
N ASN A 887 0.91 18.05 12.41
CA ASN A 887 0.43 17.22 13.52
C ASN A 887 0.54 15.68 13.28
N ALA A 888 1.54 15.26 12.52
CA ALA A 888 1.68 13.90 12.01
C ALA A 888 2.64 13.01 12.81
N ASN A 889 3.53 13.62 13.60
CA ASN A 889 4.29 12.97 14.68
C ASN A 889 5.02 11.67 14.26
N TRP A 890 6.01 11.80 13.37
CA TRP A 890 6.84 10.67 12.91
C TRP A 890 8.08 10.47 13.78
N ALA A 891 8.47 9.22 14.03
CA ALA A 891 9.84 8.90 14.42
C ALA A 891 10.78 9.04 13.21
N ILE A 892 12.05 9.38 13.44
CA ILE A 892 13.02 9.61 12.34
C ILE A 892 14.35 8.96 12.69
N TYR A 893 14.74 7.94 11.94
CA TYR A 893 15.96 7.17 12.20
C TYR A 893 16.95 7.34 11.05
N SER A 894 18.26 7.38 11.37
CA SER A 894 19.31 7.15 10.37
C SER A 894 19.67 5.68 10.42
N ASP A 895 19.21 4.90 9.45
CA ASP A 895 19.35 3.45 9.48
C ASP A 895 20.52 2.98 8.61
N GLU A 896 20.78 3.66 7.49
CA GLU A 896 21.87 3.33 6.56
C GLU A 896 22.83 4.51 6.28
N GLN A 897 24.11 4.22 6.00
CA GLN A 897 25.18 5.22 5.87
C GLN A 897 26.08 4.97 4.65
N ASN A 898 26.24 6.00 3.81
CA ASN A 898 27.09 5.98 2.63
C ASN A 898 28.59 6.20 2.96
N PRO A 899 29.57 5.74 2.14
CA PRO A 899 29.40 5.05 0.85
C PRO A 899 28.96 3.58 0.99
N GLY A 900 27.96 3.19 0.21
CA GLY A 900 27.36 1.85 0.22
C GLY A 900 28.36 0.68 0.05
N SER A 901 29.55 0.90 -0.51
CA SER A 901 30.59 -0.12 -0.70
C SER A 901 31.34 -0.57 0.57
N LYS A 902 31.34 0.24 1.64
CA LYS A 902 32.00 -0.09 2.92
C LYS A 902 31.23 0.36 4.18
N GLY A 903 30.18 1.16 4.02
CA GLY A 903 29.35 1.66 5.10
C GLY A 903 30.17 2.34 6.19
N VAL A 904 29.98 1.91 7.42
CA VAL A 904 30.69 2.44 8.60
C VAL A 904 32.19 2.06 8.70
N PHE A 905 32.66 1.10 7.90
CA PHE A 905 33.99 0.50 8.07
C PHE A 905 35.05 1.11 7.15
N TYR A 906 36.31 1.08 7.60
CA TYR A 906 37.46 1.56 6.82
C TYR A 906 37.64 0.78 5.51
N SER A 907 37.30 -0.52 5.53
CA SER A 907 37.25 -1.38 4.35
C SER A 907 36.11 -2.40 4.43
N SER A 908 35.72 -2.92 3.27
CA SER A 908 34.72 -3.98 3.12
C SER A 908 35.16 -5.36 3.66
N VAL A 909 36.41 -5.49 4.14
CA VAL A 909 36.94 -6.78 4.61
C VAL A 909 36.32 -7.13 5.97
N LEU A 910 35.65 -8.29 6.03
CA LEU A 910 34.80 -8.72 7.16
C LEU A 910 35.54 -8.86 8.49
N ASN A 911 36.82 -9.24 8.47
CA ASN A 911 37.63 -9.42 9.69
C ASN A 911 38.04 -8.09 10.37
N SER A 912 37.87 -6.95 9.72
CA SER A 912 38.12 -5.64 10.30
C SER A 912 36.99 -5.22 11.24
N ASN A 913 37.34 -4.64 12.39
CA ASN A 913 36.42 -3.88 13.25
C ASN A 913 36.74 -2.38 13.26
N HIS A 914 37.58 -1.92 12.31
CA HIS A 914 38.03 -0.54 12.23
C HIS A 914 37.00 0.34 11.50
N VAL A 915 36.39 1.26 12.25
CA VAL A 915 35.43 2.26 11.76
C VAL A 915 36.18 3.38 11.04
N ASP A 916 35.75 3.75 9.82
CA ASP A 916 36.51 4.61 8.89
C ASP A 916 36.88 5.98 9.49
N SER A 917 35.91 6.63 10.12
CA SER A 917 36.10 7.83 10.90
C SER A 917 35.19 7.77 12.12
N VAL A 918 35.77 7.31 13.24
CA VAL A 918 35.14 7.36 14.59
C VAL A 918 34.47 8.72 14.84
N SER A 919 35.15 9.79 14.42
CA SER A 919 34.63 11.16 14.42
C SER A 919 33.33 11.30 13.62
N ASN A 920 33.29 10.96 12.33
CA ASN A 920 32.15 11.30 11.47
C ASN A 920 30.87 10.56 11.89
N PHE A 921 30.94 9.25 12.11
CA PHE A 921 29.78 8.45 12.52
C PHE A 921 29.25 8.85 13.91
N THR A 922 30.15 9.17 14.85
CA THR A 922 29.73 9.70 16.16
C THR A 922 29.10 11.09 16.03
N ARG A 923 29.79 12.03 15.35
CA ARG A 923 29.42 13.46 15.32
C ARG A 923 28.18 13.77 14.50
N ASN A 924 28.11 13.19 13.31
CA ASN A 924 27.28 13.73 12.24
C ASN A 924 26.10 12.79 11.94
N VAL A 925 26.32 11.47 12.04
CA VAL A 925 25.25 10.48 11.94
C VAL A 925 24.52 10.35 13.29
N LEU A 926 25.17 9.80 14.32
CA LEU A 926 24.54 9.54 15.64
C LEU A 926 24.10 10.81 16.35
N TRP A 927 25.05 11.69 16.72
CA TRP A 927 24.70 12.92 17.43
C TRP A 927 24.00 13.95 16.53
N GLY A 928 24.22 13.90 15.21
CA GLY A 928 23.48 14.74 14.27
C GLY A 928 22.01 14.36 14.17
N ASN A 929 21.65 13.08 14.03
CA ASN A 929 20.25 12.65 14.06
C ASN A 929 19.56 13.06 15.38
N LEU A 930 20.18 12.71 16.52
CA LEU A 930 19.59 12.95 17.84
C LEU A 930 19.40 14.46 18.15
N ILE A 931 20.39 15.30 17.85
CA ILE A 931 20.29 16.76 18.06
C ILE A 931 19.45 17.45 16.97
N GLY A 932 19.28 16.80 15.81
CA GLY A 932 18.27 17.15 14.81
C GLY A 932 16.83 16.85 15.25
N GLY A 933 16.62 16.23 16.41
CA GLY A 933 15.29 15.81 16.89
C GLY A 933 14.79 14.53 16.23
N GLY A 934 15.71 13.71 15.72
CA GLY A 934 15.49 12.31 15.35
C GLY A 934 15.50 11.39 16.56
N ALA A 935 15.24 10.11 16.31
CA ALA A 935 14.93 9.10 17.30
C ALA A 935 15.93 7.94 17.34
N GLY A 936 17.07 8.01 16.63
CA GLY A 936 18.10 6.99 16.74
C GLY A 936 18.87 6.67 15.46
N THR A 937 19.77 5.70 15.59
CA THR A 937 20.72 5.32 14.54
C THR A 937 20.99 3.82 14.55
N MET A 938 20.76 3.17 13.41
CA MET A 938 21.24 1.81 13.13
C MET A 938 22.46 1.85 12.22
N TRP A 939 23.21 0.76 12.13
CA TRP A 939 24.56 0.76 11.56
C TRP A 939 24.72 -0.20 10.37
N TYR A 940 24.98 0.36 9.20
CA TYR A 940 25.12 -0.38 7.95
C TYR A 940 26.55 -0.86 7.68
N GLY A 941 26.69 -2.08 7.16
CA GLY A 941 27.94 -2.82 7.03
C GLY A 941 28.81 -2.51 5.81
N GLY A 942 28.26 -1.79 4.83
CA GLY A 942 28.76 -1.83 3.45
C GLY A 942 28.36 -3.12 2.74
N SER A 943 28.18 -3.11 1.43
CA SER A 943 27.57 -4.22 0.68
C SER A 943 28.11 -5.62 1.03
N VAL A 944 29.44 -5.79 1.10
CA VAL A 944 30.04 -7.08 1.53
C VAL A 944 29.65 -7.46 2.96
N GLY A 945 29.62 -6.49 3.88
CA GLY A 945 29.11 -6.71 5.24
C GLY A 945 27.60 -6.94 5.30
N ASP A 946 26.86 -6.47 4.30
CA ASP A 946 25.40 -6.52 4.30
C ASP A 946 24.79 -7.87 3.91
N PHE A 947 25.54 -8.70 3.15
CA PHE A 947 25.16 -10.09 2.90
C PHE A 947 26.12 -11.15 3.46
N GLN A 948 27.21 -10.77 4.14
CA GLN A 948 28.22 -11.71 4.69
C GLN A 948 28.67 -11.42 6.15
N THR A 949 27.94 -10.61 6.93
CA THR A 949 28.25 -10.43 8.37
C THR A 949 27.92 -11.71 9.16
N GLU A 950 28.94 -12.51 9.47
CA GLU A 950 28.86 -13.70 10.34
C GLU A 950 28.97 -13.39 11.86
N ASN A 951 29.39 -12.17 12.24
CA ASN A 951 29.70 -11.86 13.63
C ASN A 951 29.49 -10.38 14.00
N TYR A 952 28.49 -10.12 14.84
CA TYR A 952 28.13 -8.78 15.31
C TYR A 952 29.16 -8.15 16.25
N ARG A 953 30.22 -8.86 16.65
CA ARG A 953 31.38 -8.27 17.35
C ARG A 953 32.15 -7.27 16.47
N ARG A 954 31.98 -7.34 15.14
CA ARG A 954 32.42 -6.33 14.16
C ARG A 954 31.90 -4.91 14.50
N TYR A 955 30.68 -4.79 15.02
CA TYR A 955 30.00 -3.52 15.32
C TYR A 955 30.19 -3.02 16.77
N LYS A 956 31.03 -3.70 17.58
CA LYS A 956 31.15 -3.46 19.04
C LYS A 956 31.33 -1.98 19.42
N SER A 957 32.14 -1.23 18.69
CA SER A 957 32.41 0.20 18.95
C SER A 957 31.17 1.07 18.71
N LEU A 958 30.48 0.84 17.61
CA LEU A 958 29.27 1.57 17.20
C LEU A 958 28.11 1.30 18.17
N HIS A 959 27.91 0.02 18.54
CA HIS A 959 26.94 -0.38 19.56
C HIS A 959 27.24 0.29 20.92
N HIS A 960 28.52 0.42 21.31
CA HIS A 960 28.90 1.12 22.52
C HIS A 960 28.55 2.61 22.45
N TRP A 961 28.84 3.32 21.35
CA TRP A 961 28.57 4.76 21.24
C TRP A 961 27.07 5.06 21.22
N SER A 962 26.26 4.32 20.45
CA SER A 962 24.80 4.48 20.45
C SER A 962 24.20 4.21 21.83
N LYS A 963 24.68 3.16 22.53
CA LYS A 963 24.30 2.90 23.92
C LYS A 963 24.69 4.05 24.85
N THR A 964 25.90 4.60 24.71
CA THR A 964 26.34 5.75 25.52
C THR A 964 25.38 6.93 25.33
N ALA A 965 25.03 7.27 24.09
CA ALA A 965 24.10 8.35 23.79
C ALA A 965 22.68 8.07 24.32
N VAL A 966 22.05 6.99 23.86
CA VAL A 966 20.64 6.68 24.13
C VAL A 966 20.42 6.29 25.59
N VAL A 967 21.21 5.35 26.11
CA VAL A 967 20.98 4.75 27.43
C VAL A 967 21.69 5.56 28.53
N ASP A 968 23.00 5.80 28.37
CA ASP A 968 23.80 6.35 29.47
C ASP A 968 23.67 7.89 29.61
N ILE A 969 23.32 8.61 28.54
CA ILE A 969 23.04 10.06 28.57
C ILE A 969 21.53 10.32 28.58
N PHE A 970 20.78 10.07 27.49
CA PHE A 970 19.38 10.49 27.41
C PHE A 970 18.47 9.79 28.44
N GLN A 971 18.51 8.46 28.54
CA GLN A 971 17.61 7.71 29.43
C GLN A 971 18.03 7.80 30.91
N LYS A 972 19.29 7.55 31.26
CA LYS A 972 19.74 7.55 32.67
C LYS A 972 19.73 8.94 33.33
N LEU A 973 19.99 10.01 32.56
CA LEU A 973 19.85 11.38 33.07
C LEU A 973 18.40 11.91 32.97
N GLN A 974 17.46 11.06 32.56
CA GLN A 974 16.01 11.34 32.49
C GLN A 974 15.67 12.57 31.64
N LEU A 975 16.40 12.77 30.54
CA LEU A 975 16.19 13.89 29.64
C LEU A 975 14.86 13.69 28.87
N PRO A 976 13.98 14.70 28.79
CA PRO A 976 12.64 14.56 28.23
C PRO A 976 12.66 14.65 26.69
N PHE A 977 13.51 13.84 26.04
CA PHE A 977 13.89 13.94 24.61
C PHE A 977 12.69 14.08 23.67
N TRP A 978 11.59 13.38 23.97
CA TRP A 978 10.32 13.39 23.21
C TRP A 978 9.57 14.73 23.24
N GLU A 979 9.90 15.64 24.15
CA GLU A 979 9.39 17.01 24.21
C GLU A 979 10.39 18.06 23.72
N MET A 980 11.63 17.67 23.37
CA MET A 980 12.69 18.60 22.96
C MET A 980 12.62 18.92 21.46
N SER A 981 13.30 20.00 21.03
CA SER A 981 13.41 20.36 19.61
C SER A 981 14.67 21.16 19.29
N PRO A 982 15.18 21.13 18.03
CA PRO A 982 16.39 21.87 17.64
C PRO A 982 16.28 23.38 17.86
N LYS A 983 17.34 23.99 18.40
CA LYS A 983 17.41 25.38 18.88
C LYS A 983 18.82 25.96 18.69
N ASP A 984 19.41 25.86 17.50
CA ASP A 984 20.83 26.21 17.29
C ASP A 984 21.17 27.68 17.56
N SER A 985 20.20 28.59 17.49
CA SER A 985 20.35 30.00 17.89
C SER A 985 20.72 30.20 19.36
N LEU A 986 20.75 29.11 20.15
CA LEU A 986 21.30 29.05 21.50
C LEU A 986 22.82 29.17 21.54
N ALA A 987 23.55 28.65 20.55
CA ALA A 987 25.00 28.48 20.60
C ALA A 987 25.67 28.81 19.26
N THR A 988 26.55 29.82 19.24
CA THR A 988 27.21 30.28 18.00
C THR A 988 28.72 30.01 18.00
N PRO A 989 29.32 29.63 16.84
CA PRO A 989 28.69 29.46 15.52
C PRO A 989 27.94 28.13 15.35
N VAL A 990 26.78 28.20 14.67
CA VAL A 990 25.87 27.06 14.42
C VAL A 990 26.51 25.91 13.63
N SER A 991 27.55 26.19 12.84
CA SER A 991 28.33 25.17 12.12
C SER A 991 29.17 24.28 13.03
N LYS A 992 29.50 24.73 14.26
CA LYS A 992 30.24 23.96 15.27
C LYS A 992 29.35 23.43 16.39
N HIS A 993 28.29 24.17 16.73
CA HIS A 993 27.47 23.91 17.91
C HIS A 993 26.00 23.75 17.53
N GLN A 994 25.44 22.59 17.86
CA GLN A 994 24.06 22.23 17.57
C GLN A 994 23.35 21.96 18.90
N ALA A 995 22.10 22.39 19.06
CA ALA A 995 21.41 22.33 20.35
C ALA A 995 19.98 21.80 20.26
N LEU A 996 19.61 20.96 21.22
CA LEU A 996 18.26 20.43 21.42
C LEU A 996 17.69 21.02 22.73
N ALA A 997 16.52 21.65 22.67
CA ALA A 997 15.96 22.45 23.78
C ALA A 997 14.61 21.92 24.29
N TYR A 998 14.43 21.94 25.61
CA TYR A 998 13.17 21.69 26.32
C TYR A 998 12.69 22.98 26.98
N LYS A 999 11.61 23.58 26.44
CA LYS A 999 10.85 24.71 27.03
C LYS A 999 11.72 25.85 27.56
N ASP A 1000 12.85 26.11 26.88
CA ASP A 1000 13.88 27.07 27.28
C ASP A 1000 14.30 26.98 28.77
N SER A 1001 14.45 25.74 29.24
CA SER A 1001 14.76 25.38 30.63
C SER A 1001 15.78 24.25 30.76
N LEU A 1002 15.94 23.41 29.75
CA LEU A 1002 16.96 22.37 29.67
C LEU A 1002 17.45 22.26 28.22
N TYR A 1003 18.76 22.21 28.04
CA TYR A 1003 19.40 22.14 26.73
C TYR A 1003 20.45 21.02 26.70
N VAL A 1004 20.47 20.25 25.61
CA VAL A 1004 21.58 19.36 25.25
C VAL A 1004 22.28 19.99 24.05
N VAL A 1005 23.54 20.32 24.21
CA VAL A 1005 24.35 21.05 23.22
C VAL A 1005 25.51 20.16 22.80
N TYR A 1006 25.58 19.84 21.52
CA TYR A 1006 26.67 19.08 20.95
C TYR A 1006 27.68 20.02 20.28
N THR A 1007 28.95 19.92 20.66
CA THR A 1007 30.04 20.62 19.99
C THR A 1007 30.89 19.66 19.17
N LYS A 1008 31.00 19.96 17.86
CA LYS A 1008 31.90 19.28 16.92
C LYS A 1008 33.35 19.75 17.06
N ASP A 1009 33.60 20.78 17.86
CA ASP A 1009 34.92 21.32 18.15
C ASP A 1009 35.06 21.60 19.66
N ALA A 1010 35.62 20.63 20.38
CA ALA A 1010 35.90 20.74 21.81
C ALA A 1010 37.13 21.59 22.15
N LYS A 1011 37.80 22.20 21.16
CA LYS A 1011 38.89 23.16 21.37
C LYS A 1011 38.45 24.62 21.20
N ASP A 1012 37.20 24.86 20.83
CA ASP A 1012 36.66 26.23 20.79
C ASP A 1012 36.35 26.74 22.20
N LEU A 1013 37.16 27.71 22.65
CA LEU A 1013 37.04 28.34 23.96
C LEU A 1013 35.91 29.40 24.02
N ASN A 1014 35.27 29.71 22.89
CA ASN A 1014 34.35 30.85 22.73
C ASN A 1014 32.93 30.42 22.35
N ILE A 1015 32.43 29.28 22.87
CA ILE A 1015 31.01 28.94 22.68
C ILE A 1015 30.15 30.00 23.37
N GLN A 1016 29.56 30.88 22.55
CA GLN A 1016 28.76 32.01 22.99
C GLN A 1016 27.30 31.57 23.10
N PHE A 1017 26.75 31.66 24.31
CA PHE A 1017 25.42 31.21 24.64
C PHE A 1017 24.40 32.35 24.74
N ASN A 1018 23.31 32.22 24.00
CA ASN A 1018 22.13 33.10 24.08
C ASN A 1018 21.10 32.49 25.05
N LEU A 1019 21.41 32.62 26.34
CA LEU A 1019 20.57 32.16 27.45
C LEU A 1019 19.78 33.33 28.06
N ASP A 1020 18.66 33.01 28.71
CA ASP A 1020 17.96 33.96 29.59
C ASP A 1020 18.91 34.47 30.68
N SER A 1021 19.28 35.74 30.58
CA SER A 1021 20.26 36.42 31.43
C SER A 1021 19.72 36.73 32.84
N THR A 1022 18.46 36.42 33.15
CA THR A 1022 17.86 36.66 34.48
C THR A 1022 18.03 35.49 35.46
N VAL A 1023 18.59 34.36 35.02
CA VAL A 1023 18.65 33.11 35.78
C VAL A 1023 20.01 32.40 35.69
N SER A 1024 20.31 31.53 36.66
CA SER A 1024 21.51 30.69 36.66
C SER A 1024 21.27 29.34 35.96
N TYR A 1025 22.34 28.74 35.43
CA TYR A 1025 22.32 27.42 34.82
C TYR A 1025 23.40 26.51 35.44
N SER A 1026 23.01 25.29 35.81
CA SER A 1026 23.98 24.22 36.12
C SER A 1026 24.43 23.58 34.81
N LEU A 1027 25.74 23.40 34.65
CA LEU A 1027 26.36 22.83 33.46
C LEU A 1027 27.08 21.51 33.76
N ARG A 1028 27.06 20.59 32.79
CA ARG A 1028 27.72 19.27 32.87
C ARG A 1028 28.28 18.89 31.50
N TRP A 1029 29.56 18.51 31.42
CA TRP A 1029 30.12 17.96 30.18
C TRP A 1029 30.27 16.43 30.19
N PHE A 1030 30.00 15.81 29.05
CA PHE A 1030 30.13 14.39 28.78
C PHE A 1030 30.92 14.14 27.49
N SER A 1031 31.70 13.06 27.45
CA SER A 1031 32.23 12.54 26.20
C SER A 1031 31.11 11.85 25.39
N PRO A 1032 31.01 12.08 24.06
CA PRO A 1032 29.99 11.43 23.23
C PRO A 1032 30.17 9.92 23.03
N THR A 1033 31.28 9.35 23.50
CA THR A 1033 31.57 7.90 23.41
C THR A 1033 31.60 7.18 24.76
N ASP A 1034 31.90 7.86 25.88
CA ASP A 1034 31.83 7.30 27.25
C ASP A 1034 31.30 8.32 28.28
N ALA A 1035 30.03 8.20 28.65
CA ALA A 1035 29.35 9.09 29.59
C ALA A 1035 29.91 9.02 31.03
N ARG A 1036 30.67 7.99 31.39
CA ARG A 1036 31.33 7.88 32.71
C ARG A 1036 32.52 8.84 32.81
N LYS A 1037 33.03 9.30 31.67
CA LYS A 1037 33.99 10.41 31.57
C LYS A 1037 33.23 11.74 31.61
N SER A 1038 32.48 11.94 32.69
CA SER A 1038 31.91 13.23 33.05
C SER A 1038 33.02 14.13 33.55
N PHE A 1039 33.25 15.25 32.88
CA PHE A 1039 34.32 16.18 33.21
C PHE A 1039 33.70 17.55 33.50
N TYR A 1040 34.01 18.15 34.64
CA TYR A 1040 33.57 19.50 35.01
C TYR A 1040 32.03 19.66 35.12
N GLU A 1041 31.51 19.56 36.34
CA GLU A 1041 30.22 20.16 36.71
C GLU A 1041 30.48 21.57 37.27
N ASP A 1042 29.65 22.54 36.89
CA ASP A 1042 29.80 23.94 37.33
C ASP A 1042 28.44 24.68 37.31
N THR A 1043 28.37 25.92 37.80
CA THR A 1043 27.18 26.77 37.78
C THR A 1043 27.52 28.17 37.29
N ILE A 1044 27.00 28.50 36.10
CA ILE A 1044 27.10 29.85 35.53
C ILE A 1044 25.94 30.73 35.99
N PHE A 1045 26.27 31.99 36.26
CA PHE A 1045 25.32 33.02 36.68
C PHE A 1045 25.01 33.98 35.53
N ALA A 1046 23.79 34.54 35.59
CA ALA A 1046 23.26 35.67 34.83
C ALA A 1046 24.27 36.53 34.05
N GLY A 1047 24.11 36.58 32.73
CA GLY A 1047 24.80 37.52 31.84
C GLY A 1047 24.35 37.33 30.38
N GLU A 1048 24.43 38.39 29.57
CA GLU A 1048 24.31 38.24 28.11
C GLU A 1048 25.61 37.70 27.52
N ASN A 1049 25.51 36.83 26.51
CA ASN A 1049 26.67 36.26 25.79
C ASN A 1049 27.67 35.52 26.69
N ILE A 1050 27.17 34.63 27.55
CA ILE A 1050 28.03 33.78 28.39
C ILE A 1050 28.93 32.93 27.49
N LYS A 1051 30.25 33.13 27.60
CA LYS A 1051 31.26 32.25 26.99
C LYS A 1051 31.54 31.09 27.93
N ILE A 1052 31.29 29.87 27.48
CA ILE A 1052 31.67 28.66 28.22
C ILE A 1052 32.83 28.01 27.47
N SER A 1053 34.02 28.03 28.08
CA SER A 1053 35.15 27.25 27.59
C SER A 1053 34.95 25.76 27.91
N SER A 1054 35.38 24.88 27.01
CA SER A 1054 35.43 23.44 27.27
C SER A 1054 36.41 23.10 28.40
N PRO A 1055 36.17 22.01 29.17
CA PRO A 1055 37.15 21.53 30.13
C PRO A 1055 38.45 21.14 29.42
N ASN A 1056 39.59 21.52 29.99
CA ASN A 1056 40.90 21.19 29.44
C ASN A 1056 41.20 19.70 29.66
N LEU A 1057 41.04 18.91 28.60
CA LEU A 1057 41.21 17.47 28.56
C LEU A 1057 42.26 17.10 27.51
N GLU A 1058 42.84 15.91 27.63
CA GLU A 1058 43.82 15.42 26.65
C GLU A 1058 43.14 15.12 25.30
N ASN A 1059 43.21 16.10 24.38
CA ASN A 1059 42.71 16.03 23.00
C ASN A 1059 41.25 15.54 22.81
N PRO A 1060 40.25 16.11 23.51
CA PRO A 1060 38.88 15.96 23.06
C PRO A 1060 38.75 16.60 21.67
N LYS A 1061 38.07 15.93 20.75
CA LYS A 1061 37.67 16.53 19.46
C LYS A 1061 36.24 17.09 19.55
N ASP A 1062 35.37 16.42 20.30
CA ASP A 1062 33.94 16.70 20.48
C ASP A 1062 33.53 16.49 21.95
N LEU A 1063 32.47 17.17 22.35
CA LEU A 1063 31.87 17.07 23.69
C LEU A 1063 30.35 17.33 23.62
N ILE A 1064 29.65 16.87 24.66
CA ILE A 1064 28.25 17.21 24.92
C ILE A 1064 28.20 18.06 26.18
N LEU A 1065 27.45 19.15 26.15
CA LEU A 1065 27.15 20.01 27.28
C LEU A 1065 25.65 19.91 27.59
N ILE A 1066 25.31 19.62 28.85
CA ILE A 1066 23.93 19.73 29.34
C ILE A 1066 23.83 20.98 30.21
N LEU A 1067 22.94 21.90 29.82
CA LEU A 1067 22.62 23.13 30.57
C LEU A 1067 21.21 22.99 31.15
N THR A 1068 21.06 23.12 32.47
CA THR A 1068 19.74 23.09 33.14
C THR A 1068 19.51 24.40 33.89
N LYS A 1069 18.39 25.06 33.61
CA LYS A 1069 17.94 26.30 34.25
C LYS A 1069 17.65 26.01 35.73
N ILE A 1070 18.35 26.69 36.63
CA ILE A 1070 18.16 26.53 38.06
C ILE A 1070 16.92 27.32 38.46
N ILE A 1071 15.78 26.63 38.59
CA ILE A 1071 14.53 27.20 39.11
C ILE A 1071 14.58 27.13 40.66
N PRO A 1072 14.59 28.26 41.39
CA PRO A 1072 14.57 28.23 42.85
C PRO A 1072 13.28 27.60 43.39
N PRO A 1073 13.33 26.66 44.36
CA PRO A 1073 12.17 25.87 44.75
C PRO A 1073 11.12 26.69 45.52
N VAL A 1074 9.91 26.79 44.95
CA VAL A 1074 8.76 27.43 45.61
C VAL A 1074 8.07 26.44 46.55
N ILE A 1075 8.53 26.38 47.80
CA ILE A 1075 7.85 25.61 48.88
C ILE A 1075 6.76 26.48 49.54
N THR A 1076 5.58 25.90 49.78
CA THR A 1076 4.49 26.48 50.57
C THR A 1076 4.02 25.44 51.60
N GLY A 1077 3.91 25.85 52.87
CA GLY A 1077 3.54 24.95 53.99
C GLY A 1077 4.42 25.14 55.22
N ASN A 1078 3.84 24.94 56.42
CA ASN A 1078 4.45 25.28 57.71
C ASN A 1078 5.08 24.07 58.46
N GLU A 1079 5.33 22.96 57.79
CA GLU A 1079 5.95 21.76 58.40
C GLU A 1079 7.49 21.88 58.48
N PRO A 1080 8.13 21.47 59.60
CA PRO A 1080 9.58 21.53 59.76
C PRO A 1080 10.30 20.52 58.85
N VAL A 1081 10.85 21.03 57.74
CA VAL A 1081 11.49 20.25 56.67
C VAL A 1081 12.72 19.47 57.17
N LYS A 1082 12.56 18.16 57.36
CA LYS A 1082 13.67 17.20 57.43
C LYS A 1082 14.07 16.73 56.03
N LEU A 1083 15.23 17.16 55.56
CA LEU A 1083 15.88 16.63 54.36
C LEU A 1083 17.31 16.22 54.69
N ASN A 1084 17.76 15.09 54.14
CA ASN A 1084 19.08 14.51 54.38
C ASN A 1084 20.21 15.49 53.95
N LYS A 1085 21.39 15.52 54.57
CA LYS A 1085 22.01 14.55 55.50
C LYS A 1085 22.39 15.14 56.88
N LEU A 1086 22.19 16.43 57.10
CA LEU A 1086 22.52 17.14 58.35
C LEU A 1086 21.25 17.37 59.18
N ASP A 1087 21.31 17.12 60.49
CA ASP A 1087 20.25 17.54 61.44
C ASP A 1087 20.28 19.06 61.60
N ILE A 1088 19.52 19.76 60.75
CA ILE A 1088 19.32 21.20 60.77
C ILE A 1088 17.83 21.49 60.97
N LYS A 1089 17.51 22.48 61.81
CA LYS A 1089 16.16 23.08 61.87
C LYS A 1089 16.25 24.58 61.67
N VAL A 1090 15.21 25.17 61.08
CA VAL A 1090 15.06 26.62 60.96
C VAL A 1090 13.67 27.02 61.43
N PHE A 1091 13.59 27.86 62.46
CA PHE A 1091 12.31 28.25 63.08
C PHE A 1091 12.37 29.68 63.68
N PRO A 1092 11.26 30.45 63.70
CA PRO A 1092 10.03 30.21 62.95
C PRO A 1092 10.22 30.48 61.45
N ASN A 1093 9.36 29.90 60.62
CA ASN A 1093 9.37 30.11 59.17
C ASN A 1093 7.92 30.03 58.66
N PRO A 1094 7.25 31.15 58.34
CA PRO A 1094 7.78 32.52 58.28
C PRO A 1094 8.23 33.12 59.63
N SER A 1095 9.03 34.19 59.59
CA SER A 1095 9.44 34.97 60.77
C SER A 1095 9.33 36.47 60.55
N ILE A 1096 8.81 37.20 61.55
CA ILE A 1096 8.77 38.67 61.60
C ILE A 1096 10.07 39.29 62.16
N LYS A 1097 10.88 38.53 62.92
CA LYS A 1097 12.12 39.02 63.55
C LYS A 1097 13.35 38.45 62.85
N GLY A 1098 13.71 37.21 63.14
CA GLY A 1098 14.81 36.48 62.50
C GLY A 1098 14.58 34.98 62.57
N PHE A 1099 15.47 34.21 61.94
CA PHE A 1099 15.38 32.75 61.84
C PHE A 1099 16.42 32.11 62.73
N ASN A 1100 16.00 31.27 63.68
CA ASN A 1100 16.92 30.49 64.51
C ASN A 1100 17.27 29.20 63.80
N VAL A 1101 18.57 29.00 63.55
CA VAL A 1101 19.17 27.83 62.90
C VAL A 1101 19.76 26.94 63.99
N GLU A 1102 19.15 25.78 64.21
CA GLU A 1102 19.71 24.72 65.06
C GLU A 1102 20.51 23.74 64.19
N THR A 1103 21.70 23.34 64.64
CA THR A 1103 22.55 22.40 63.90
C THR A 1103 23.56 21.71 64.83
N LYS A 1104 23.80 20.42 64.60
CA LYS A 1104 24.74 19.59 65.37
C LYS A 1104 26.21 19.77 64.95
N GLU A 1105 26.48 20.34 63.77
CA GLU A 1105 27.83 20.50 63.22
C GLU A 1105 28.29 21.96 63.16
N LYS A 1106 29.62 22.20 63.04
CA LYS A 1106 30.17 23.53 62.75
C LYS A 1106 30.10 23.78 61.25
N GLY A 1107 29.46 24.88 60.85
CA GLY A 1107 29.29 25.22 59.44
C GLY A 1107 29.06 26.69 59.19
N MET A 1108 29.31 27.10 57.95
CA MET A 1108 28.97 28.41 57.44
C MET A 1108 27.47 28.45 57.16
N VAL A 1109 26.80 29.51 57.60
CA VAL A 1109 25.44 29.88 57.17
C VAL A 1109 25.57 31.00 56.15
N TYR A 1110 24.90 30.86 55.02
CA TYR A 1110 24.72 31.93 54.04
C TYR A 1110 23.22 32.10 53.80
N VAL A 1111 22.72 33.34 53.91
CA VAL A 1111 21.35 33.66 53.51
C VAL A 1111 21.39 34.41 52.17
N PHE A 1112 20.65 33.90 51.21
CA PHE A 1112 20.50 34.43 49.86
C PHE A 1112 19.11 35.05 49.70
N ASN A 1113 18.98 36.11 48.90
CA ASN A 1113 17.66 36.57 48.43
C ASN A 1113 17.11 35.67 47.30
N SER A 1114 15.89 35.98 46.84
CA SER A 1114 15.23 35.33 45.70
C SER A 1114 16.07 35.27 44.42
N ASN A 1115 17.05 36.16 44.28
CA ASN A 1115 17.87 36.36 43.07
C ASN A 1115 19.26 35.70 43.22
N GLY A 1116 19.49 34.90 44.26
CA GLY A 1116 20.76 34.17 44.46
C GLY A 1116 21.91 35.03 44.97
N LEU A 1117 21.67 36.23 45.50
CA LEU A 1117 22.69 37.07 46.12
C LEU A 1117 22.77 36.83 47.63
N ILE A 1118 23.97 36.57 48.16
CA ILE A 1118 24.22 36.47 49.61
C ILE A 1118 23.95 37.82 50.27
N VAL A 1119 22.91 37.88 51.08
CA VAL A 1119 22.51 39.06 51.88
C VAL A 1119 22.97 38.97 53.34
N GLU A 1120 23.28 37.78 53.83
CA GLU A 1120 23.84 37.58 55.18
C GLU A 1120 24.78 36.36 55.22
N LYS A 1121 25.81 36.41 56.07
CA LYS A 1121 26.80 35.33 56.22
C LYS A 1121 27.26 35.22 57.67
N SER A 1122 27.11 34.03 58.24
CA SER A 1122 27.31 33.74 59.67
C SER A 1122 27.98 32.37 59.88
N ILE A 1123 28.36 32.02 61.10
CA ILE A 1123 29.01 30.72 61.42
C ILE A 1123 28.30 30.07 62.60
N ALA A 1124 27.65 28.93 62.39
CA ALA A 1124 27.06 28.15 63.48
C ALA A 1124 28.15 27.32 64.19
N THR A 1125 28.15 27.33 65.52
CA THR A 1125 29.17 26.70 66.39
C THR A 1125 28.57 25.58 67.25
N ASN A 1126 27.74 24.72 66.63
CA ASN A 1126 27.16 23.49 67.19
C ASN A 1126 26.13 23.66 68.34
N LYS A 1127 25.48 24.83 68.48
CA LYS A 1127 24.32 24.98 69.40
C LYS A 1127 23.12 25.64 68.72
N GLN A 1128 23.21 26.94 68.41
CA GLN A 1128 22.19 27.65 67.63
C GLN A 1128 22.83 28.90 67.00
N ILE A 1129 22.20 29.47 65.95
CA ILE A 1129 22.51 30.83 65.49
C ILE A 1129 21.27 31.51 64.89
N THR A 1130 21.02 32.77 65.23
CA THR A 1130 19.99 33.58 64.60
C THR A 1130 20.55 34.24 63.34
N VAL A 1131 19.78 34.24 62.25
CA VAL A 1131 20.12 34.94 61.00
C VAL A 1131 18.90 35.68 60.44
N GLY A 1132 19.12 36.62 59.56
CA GLY A 1132 18.09 37.29 58.77
C GLY A 1132 17.32 38.40 59.50
N GLU A 1133 17.83 38.90 60.64
CA GLU A 1133 17.13 39.89 61.47
C GLU A 1133 16.87 41.21 60.74
N LYS A 1134 17.84 41.64 59.93
CA LYS A 1134 17.83 42.91 59.18
C LYS A 1134 17.24 42.78 57.77
N LEU A 1135 16.71 41.62 57.42
CA LEU A 1135 16.07 41.41 56.12
C LEU A 1135 14.72 42.15 56.04
N LYS A 1136 14.30 42.50 54.83
CA LYS A 1136 12.96 43.04 54.57
C LYS A 1136 11.98 41.88 54.35
N THR A 1137 10.68 42.15 54.43
CA THR A 1137 9.61 41.24 54.00
C THR A 1137 9.94 40.63 52.63
N GLY A 1138 10.00 39.30 52.52
CA GLY A 1138 10.44 38.63 51.31
C GLY A 1138 10.81 37.14 51.46
N VAL A 1139 11.18 36.54 50.33
CA VAL A 1139 11.62 35.13 50.24
C VAL A 1139 13.14 35.07 50.12
N TYR A 1140 13.73 34.19 50.91
CA TYR A 1140 15.17 33.99 51.03
C TYR A 1140 15.50 32.48 51.05
N PHE A 1141 16.78 32.13 50.86
CA PHE A 1141 17.28 30.76 50.95
C PHE A 1141 18.49 30.70 51.88
N LEU A 1142 18.54 29.68 52.73
CA LEU A 1142 19.58 29.48 53.74
C LEU A 1142 20.41 28.26 53.36
N HIS A 1143 21.66 28.48 52.99
CA HIS A 1143 22.64 27.44 52.72
C HIS A 1143 23.49 27.22 53.97
N PHE A 1144 23.49 26.00 54.47
CA PHE A 1144 24.41 25.55 55.51
C PHE A 1144 25.48 24.65 54.89
N LYS A 1145 26.75 24.96 55.13
CA LYS A 1145 27.90 24.26 54.54
C LYS A 1145 28.94 23.90 55.62
N THR A 1146 29.19 22.61 55.80
CA THR A 1146 30.28 22.08 56.65
C THR A 1146 31.45 21.65 55.77
N LYS A 1147 32.52 21.10 56.35
CA LYS A 1147 33.66 20.56 55.56
C LYS A 1147 33.33 19.28 54.79
N LYS A 1148 32.19 18.63 55.05
CA LYS A 1148 31.84 17.31 54.50
C LYS A 1148 30.49 17.26 53.78
N GLN A 1149 29.57 18.16 54.10
CA GLN A 1149 28.19 18.13 53.63
C GLN A 1149 27.62 19.55 53.53
N GLU A 1150 26.55 19.72 52.75
CA GLU A 1150 25.80 20.97 52.66
C GLU A 1150 24.30 20.74 52.45
N THR A 1151 23.49 21.76 52.74
CA THR A 1151 22.03 21.70 52.72
C THR A 1151 21.47 23.11 52.48
N ILE A 1152 20.39 23.25 51.69
CA ILE A 1152 19.76 24.54 51.39
C ILE A 1152 18.27 24.50 51.77
N ILE A 1153 17.78 25.53 52.47
CA ILE A 1153 16.44 25.60 53.08
C ILE A 1153 15.79 26.94 52.71
N LYS A 1154 14.56 26.95 52.19
CA LYS A 1154 13.80 28.19 51.93
C LYS A 1154 13.33 28.83 53.25
N ILE A 1155 13.52 30.14 53.42
CA ILE A 1155 13.07 30.92 54.58
C ILE A 1155 12.25 32.15 54.15
N ILE A 1156 11.23 32.53 54.93
CA ILE A 1156 10.27 33.59 54.58
C ILE A 1156 10.24 34.65 55.67
N LYS A 1157 10.65 35.88 55.34
CA LYS A 1157 10.62 37.03 56.24
C LYS A 1157 9.29 37.75 56.03
N GLN A 1158 8.54 37.97 57.11
CA GLN A 1158 7.35 38.81 57.14
C GLN A 1158 7.74 40.22 57.59
#